data_AF-A0A380CBQ0-F1
#
_entry.id   AF-A0A380CBQ0-F1
#
_cell.length_a   1.000
_cell.length_b   1.000
_cell.length_c   1.000
_cell.angle_alpha   90.00
_cell.angle_beta   90.00
_cell.angle_gamma   90.00
#
_symmetry.space_group_name_H-M   'P 1'
#
loop_
_entity.id
_entity.type
_entity.pdbx_description
1 polymer ?
#
loop_
_entity_poly.entity_id
_entity_poly.type
_entity_poly.pdbx_seq_one_letter_code
_entity_poly.pdbx_strand_id
1 'polypeptide(L)'
;MVQFNLLQLSSNHLTYFNYTFCQNKYSFLSQIVLNEIKQNLEAVELHIQSAFGLFEPYTLLIDKLEEGSTVTFDSFDLKYNLSYLRALTEKDIDTIYIKIIDSEGNILTAEHWDLDILPMDYFGGLQAFPQLLSSYILSNHPVIYDVKTKAIDVLESNGFKTAFEGYQSNNKERVLQMVSAIYKVIQNLELIYSAMPPSFEKHGQRIRLLDKVMETKFGNCIDISLLFASCLEAIDLHPILIITEGHAFVGVWLENKRLDSMINFDQTAISKRIAKGTKEIALVETTSLCKGNAISFTQAMDIAEVELLQENNFLLSLDVKNARAHGISPLPILSHEQFEMKRTVQENTEQDYNLDEAYDIGEQYDDLELTDFTNLTKTKVWERKLLDLSLRNNLLNLRFTKSLLQLVDIKIAKLEDALADGKSYTIQPNNNLPRTRKYNVYESPVHHSLPLFKLSDEEFDYNRLLTYYQQDDLDAILTNLYRSAKLSEEENGKSTLYLGVGLLKWYDPKNKDTARLAPILLVPVELSRRSVNSKFTLRSREEETMINITLLEYLKQEFQLKLNSLETLPMDESGVDVPKVMALMRNAILNLEGWDVLEQFVLGIFSFNKLILWQDISKHSDEIQKSSIVKSLINGQLSDRLESVEGSDQELEELSAMALTLPIPTDNSQLNAVKNANANKTFILHGPPGTGKSQTITNIIADALANDKKVLFVAAKKAALEVVQNRLEKIGIGPFCLELHSNKSKKSDVLQQFEQTLSVPKYQLNIDFQEEANRIDQQKKVLSSYIQKLHHRIAIGWSLYDTISYLEQHALVYQTDLQILFPIENISLSEYTIWNDWVTSFCYNSKKNRRSFATSLTMAFNYKASV
;
A
#
# COMPACT_ATOMS: atom_id res chain seq x y z
N MET A 1 -1.85 -56.51 -46.58
CA MET A 1 -0.88 -57.13 -45.66
C MET A 1 -1.21 -56.66 -44.25
N VAL A 2 -1.22 -57.58 -43.30
CA VAL A 2 -1.75 -57.41 -41.95
C VAL A 2 -0.83 -56.48 -41.16
N GLN A 3 -1.31 -55.28 -40.82
CA GLN A 3 -0.62 -54.36 -39.89
C GLN A 3 -0.65 -54.99 -38.50
N PHE A 4 0.48 -55.53 -38.05
CA PHE A 4 0.68 -55.82 -36.63
C PHE A 4 1.10 -54.52 -35.96
N ASN A 5 0.16 -53.82 -35.30
CA ASN A 5 0.49 -52.67 -34.44
C ASN A 5 1.21 -53.19 -33.18
N LEU A 6 2.51 -53.47 -33.31
CA LEU A 6 3.42 -53.95 -32.27
C LEU A 6 3.87 -52.84 -31.31
N LEU A 7 3.72 -51.58 -31.73
CA LEU A 7 3.97 -50.37 -30.96
C LEU A 7 3.11 -49.22 -31.51
N GLN A 8 2.86 -48.21 -30.67
CA GLN A 8 2.17 -46.98 -31.05
C GLN A 8 3.20 -45.86 -31.26
N LEU A 9 3.04 -45.10 -32.35
CA LEU A 9 3.87 -43.94 -32.65
C LEU A 9 3.03 -42.67 -32.55
N SER A 10 3.59 -41.67 -31.89
CA SER A 10 3.04 -40.31 -31.85
C SER A 10 4.16 -39.30 -32.03
N SER A 11 3.96 -38.29 -32.87
CA SER A 11 4.89 -37.19 -33.06
C SER A 11 4.33 -35.87 -32.56
N ASN A 12 5.21 -35.01 -32.04
CA ASN A 12 4.91 -33.61 -31.73
C ASN A 12 5.61 -32.73 -32.78
N HIS A 13 4.80 -32.04 -33.58
CA HIS A 13 5.25 -31.30 -34.74
C HIS A 13 4.43 -30.00 -34.91
N LEU A 14 5.03 -29.02 -35.58
CA LEU A 14 4.36 -27.80 -36.01
C LEU A 14 3.63 -28.03 -37.32
N THR A 15 2.62 -27.19 -37.57
CA THR A 15 1.79 -27.25 -38.76
C THR A 15 2.38 -26.51 -39.96
N TYR A 16 3.44 -25.72 -39.75
CA TYR A 16 4.08 -24.96 -40.80
C TYR A 16 5.60 -24.91 -40.66
N PHE A 17 6.28 -24.60 -41.76
CA PHE A 17 7.71 -24.40 -41.84
C PHE A 17 8.07 -23.39 -42.93
N ASN A 18 9.10 -22.59 -42.73
CA ASN A 18 9.60 -21.66 -43.74
C ASN A 18 11.12 -21.47 -43.61
N TYR A 19 11.68 -20.57 -44.42
CA TYR A 19 13.11 -20.30 -44.43
C TYR A 19 13.67 -19.77 -43.08
N THR A 20 12.89 -19.02 -42.29
CA THR A 20 13.39 -18.46 -41.02
C THR A 20 13.69 -19.54 -39.98
N PHE A 21 13.05 -20.71 -40.07
CA PHE A 21 13.34 -21.85 -39.21
C PHE A 21 14.73 -22.41 -39.50
N CYS A 22 15.02 -22.68 -40.78
CA CYS A 22 16.32 -23.16 -41.22
C CYS A 22 17.45 -22.20 -40.82
N GLN A 23 17.25 -20.92 -41.10
CA GLN A 23 18.27 -19.90 -40.84
C GLN A 23 18.62 -19.78 -39.35
N ASN A 24 17.61 -19.89 -38.49
CA ASN A 24 17.76 -19.68 -37.05
C ASN A 24 17.81 -21.01 -36.27
N LYS A 25 17.98 -22.15 -36.96
CA LYS A 25 18.09 -23.51 -36.39
C LYS A 25 16.89 -23.95 -35.53
N TYR A 26 15.68 -23.56 -35.94
CA TYR A 26 14.44 -24.10 -35.37
C TYR A 26 13.98 -25.32 -36.15
N SER A 27 13.44 -26.32 -35.43
CA SER A 27 12.85 -27.51 -36.04
C SER A 27 11.33 -27.42 -36.05
N PHE A 28 10.69 -27.94 -37.10
CA PHE A 28 9.25 -28.16 -37.09
C PHE A 28 8.87 -29.43 -36.31
N LEU A 29 9.78 -30.39 -36.16
CA LEU A 29 9.56 -31.64 -35.43
C LEU A 29 10.32 -31.58 -34.11
N SER A 30 9.58 -31.55 -32.99
CA SER A 30 10.19 -31.44 -31.66
C SER A 30 10.41 -32.79 -31.01
N GLN A 31 9.49 -33.75 -31.20
CA GLN A 31 9.54 -35.02 -30.48
C GLN A 31 8.86 -36.16 -31.25
N ILE A 32 9.40 -37.37 -31.14
CA ILE A 32 8.73 -38.62 -31.51
C ILE A 32 8.72 -39.53 -30.30
N VAL A 33 7.55 -40.08 -29.97
CA VAL A 33 7.37 -41.02 -28.86
C VAL A 33 6.85 -42.35 -29.39
N LEU A 34 7.53 -43.42 -28.98
CA LEU A 34 7.12 -44.80 -29.18
C LEU A 34 6.59 -45.35 -27.86
N ASN A 35 5.32 -45.75 -27.86
CA ASN A 35 4.57 -46.23 -26.69
C ASN A 35 3.99 -47.61 -26.95
N GLU A 36 3.50 -48.25 -25.88
CA GLU A 36 2.79 -49.54 -25.95
C GLU A 36 3.55 -50.63 -26.72
N ILE A 37 4.87 -50.72 -26.49
CA ILE A 37 5.71 -51.73 -27.13
C ILE A 37 5.30 -53.12 -26.62
N LYS A 38 4.72 -53.95 -27.50
CA LYS A 38 4.10 -55.25 -27.14
C LYS A 38 5.05 -56.42 -27.05
N GLN A 39 6.29 -56.26 -27.52
CA GLN A 39 7.34 -57.28 -27.47
C GLN A 39 8.71 -56.62 -27.61
N ASN A 40 9.77 -57.30 -27.18
CA ASN A 40 11.13 -56.84 -27.41
C ASN A 40 11.45 -56.82 -28.92
N LEU A 41 11.98 -55.72 -29.41
CA LEU A 41 12.43 -55.54 -30.79
C LEU A 41 13.91 -55.14 -30.78
N GLU A 42 14.69 -55.71 -31.69
CA GLU A 42 16.13 -55.43 -31.82
C GLU A 42 16.42 -54.89 -33.23
N ALA A 43 17.42 -54.01 -33.33
CA ALA A 43 17.86 -53.40 -34.60
C ALA A 43 16.70 -52.79 -35.42
N VAL A 44 16.01 -51.84 -34.81
CA VAL A 44 14.88 -51.11 -35.41
C VAL A 44 15.37 -49.79 -36.01
N GLU A 45 14.83 -49.38 -37.15
CA GLU A 45 15.18 -48.10 -37.78
C GLU A 45 14.00 -47.13 -37.77
N LEU A 46 14.25 -45.91 -37.32
CA LEU A 46 13.35 -44.77 -37.47
C LEU A 46 13.69 -44.03 -38.76
N HIS A 47 12.72 -43.96 -39.68
CA HIS A 47 12.82 -43.26 -40.96
C HIS A 47 11.90 -42.05 -40.98
N ILE A 48 12.44 -40.88 -41.29
CA ILE A 48 11.69 -39.63 -41.47
C ILE A 48 11.93 -39.14 -42.90
N GLN A 49 10.86 -38.98 -43.67
CA GLN A 49 10.94 -38.64 -45.09
C GLN A 49 9.93 -37.56 -45.45
N SER A 50 10.36 -36.60 -46.27
CA SER A 50 9.51 -35.61 -46.93
C SER A 50 9.07 -36.13 -48.31
N ALA A 51 7.81 -35.92 -48.67
CA ALA A 51 7.27 -36.29 -49.99
C ALA A 51 7.89 -35.46 -51.13
N PHE A 52 8.07 -34.15 -50.89
CA PHE A 52 8.59 -33.19 -51.86
C PHE A 52 10.10 -32.96 -51.79
N GLY A 53 10.80 -33.60 -50.85
CA GLY A 53 12.24 -33.42 -50.69
C GLY A 53 12.62 -32.11 -50.02
N LEU A 54 11.81 -31.66 -49.04
CA LEU A 54 12.10 -30.53 -48.16
C LEU A 54 13.41 -30.74 -47.39
N PHE A 55 13.73 -31.98 -47.04
CA PHE A 55 14.98 -32.39 -46.41
C PHE A 55 15.42 -33.78 -46.90
N GLU A 56 16.72 -34.09 -46.78
CA GLU A 56 17.26 -35.41 -47.06
C GLU A 56 16.64 -36.47 -46.13
N PRO A 57 16.27 -37.67 -46.61
CA PRO A 57 15.73 -38.72 -45.75
C PRO A 57 16.60 -38.97 -44.53
N TYR A 58 16.00 -38.93 -43.36
CA TYR A 58 16.68 -39.10 -42.08
C TYR A 58 16.43 -40.50 -41.53
N THR A 59 17.50 -41.20 -41.16
CA THR A 59 17.43 -42.55 -40.60
C THR A 59 18.21 -42.60 -39.29
N LEU A 60 17.58 -43.15 -38.25
CA LEU A 60 18.18 -43.38 -36.94
C LEU A 60 18.05 -44.86 -36.57
N LEU A 61 19.17 -45.51 -36.28
CA LEU A 61 19.20 -46.90 -35.80
C LEU A 61 18.93 -46.93 -34.28
N ILE A 62 18.06 -47.85 -33.88
CA ILE A 62 17.65 -48.11 -32.50
C ILE A 62 18.04 -49.56 -32.17
N ASP A 63 19.02 -49.72 -31.28
CA ASP A 63 19.59 -51.03 -30.97
C ASP A 63 18.57 -52.00 -30.36
N LYS A 64 17.74 -51.51 -29.43
CA LYS A 64 16.75 -52.32 -28.71
C LYS A 64 15.56 -51.49 -28.21
N LEU A 65 14.36 -52.02 -28.39
CA LEU A 65 13.12 -51.53 -27.78
C LEU A 65 12.57 -52.61 -26.84
N GLU A 66 12.37 -52.28 -25.57
CA GLU A 66 11.91 -53.25 -24.57
C GLU A 66 10.39 -53.25 -24.45
N GLU A 67 9.80 -54.42 -24.23
CA GLU A 67 8.36 -54.59 -23.98
C GLU A 67 7.91 -53.75 -22.78
N GLY A 68 6.81 -53.00 -22.94
CA GLY A 68 6.26 -52.11 -21.92
C GLY A 68 7.04 -50.82 -21.67
N SER A 69 8.13 -50.57 -22.42
CA SER A 69 8.88 -49.31 -22.33
C SER A 69 8.26 -48.20 -23.20
N THR A 70 8.61 -46.95 -22.88
CA THR A 70 8.35 -45.76 -23.71
C THR A 70 9.69 -45.18 -24.11
N VAL A 71 9.88 -44.94 -25.41
CA VAL A 71 11.11 -44.35 -25.95
C VAL A 71 10.79 -43.02 -26.63
N THR A 72 11.60 -42.02 -26.34
CA THR A 72 11.39 -40.64 -26.76
C THR A 72 12.61 -40.11 -27.49
N PHE A 73 12.40 -39.48 -28.64
CA PHE A 73 13.42 -38.85 -29.47
C PHE A 73 13.13 -37.36 -29.60
N ASP A 74 14.08 -36.51 -29.18
CA ASP A 74 13.89 -35.05 -29.08
C ASP A 74 14.85 -34.23 -29.98
N SER A 75 15.68 -34.89 -30.78
CA SER A 75 16.70 -34.23 -31.60
C SER A 75 16.79 -34.86 -32.98
N PHE A 76 16.61 -34.04 -34.01
CA PHE A 76 16.62 -34.44 -35.41
C PHE A 76 17.48 -33.45 -36.21
N ASP A 77 18.63 -33.91 -36.70
CA ASP A 77 19.51 -33.10 -37.56
C ASP A 77 19.09 -33.22 -39.03
N LEU A 78 17.93 -32.65 -39.36
CA LEU A 78 17.37 -32.70 -40.71
C LEU A 78 18.15 -31.74 -41.63
N LYS A 79 18.63 -32.27 -42.76
CA LYS A 79 19.33 -31.48 -43.79
C LYS A 79 18.36 -30.92 -44.81
N TYR A 80 17.98 -29.66 -44.64
CA TYR A 80 16.98 -29.00 -45.48
C TYR A 80 17.49 -28.56 -46.86
N ASN A 81 16.60 -28.66 -47.85
CA ASN A 81 16.82 -28.14 -49.20
C ASN A 81 16.58 -26.62 -49.24
N LEU A 82 17.63 -25.85 -48.94
CA LEU A 82 17.56 -24.38 -48.91
C LEU A 82 17.24 -23.74 -50.26
N SER A 83 17.65 -24.37 -51.37
CA SER A 83 17.37 -23.88 -52.72
C SER A 83 15.88 -23.92 -53.02
N TYR A 84 15.19 -24.97 -52.59
CA TYR A 84 13.74 -25.09 -52.69
C TYR A 84 13.03 -24.00 -51.88
N LEU A 85 13.38 -23.83 -50.61
CA LEU A 85 12.76 -22.83 -49.74
C LEU A 85 12.95 -21.38 -50.21
N ARG A 86 14.08 -21.07 -50.84
CA ARG A 86 14.35 -19.74 -51.42
C ARG A 86 13.59 -19.49 -52.72
N ALA A 87 13.28 -20.54 -53.48
CA ALA A 87 12.57 -20.44 -54.75
C ALA A 87 11.04 -20.45 -54.58
N LEU A 88 10.54 -20.77 -53.39
CA LEU A 88 9.12 -20.89 -53.11
C LEU A 88 8.41 -19.52 -53.11
N THR A 89 7.48 -19.32 -54.04
CA THR A 89 6.76 -18.04 -54.21
C THR A 89 5.36 -18.02 -53.58
N GLU A 90 4.73 -19.18 -53.43
CA GLU A 90 3.39 -19.38 -52.88
C GLU A 90 3.40 -20.53 -51.87
N LYS A 91 2.40 -20.57 -50.99
CA LYS A 91 2.26 -21.66 -50.01
C LYS A 91 2.14 -23.01 -50.71
N ASP A 92 2.89 -23.99 -50.23
CA ASP A 92 2.80 -25.39 -50.66
C ASP A 92 2.59 -26.32 -49.45
N ILE A 93 2.22 -27.58 -49.68
CA ILE A 93 1.93 -28.55 -48.62
C ILE A 93 2.75 -29.81 -48.86
N ASP A 94 3.70 -30.09 -47.97
CA ASP A 94 4.50 -31.31 -48.02
C ASP A 94 3.97 -32.33 -47.00
N THR A 95 3.90 -33.61 -47.38
CA THR A 95 3.51 -34.68 -46.45
C THR A 95 4.76 -35.29 -45.83
N ILE A 96 4.86 -35.24 -44.50
CA ILE A 96 5.95 -35.84 -43.75
C ILE A 96 5.55 -37.25 -43.33
N TYR A 97 6.39 -38.22 -43.65
CA TYR A 97 6.22 -39.62 -43.28
C TYR A 97 7.22 -40.01 -42.19
N ILE A 98 6.71 -40.55 -41.08
CA ILE A 98 7.51 -41.27 -40.10
C ILE A 98 7.19 -42.76 -40.21
N LYS A 99 8.23 -43.59 -40.31
CA LYS A 99 8.10 -45.05 -40.32
C LYS A 99 9.09 -45.67 -39.35
N ILE A 100 8.65 -46.71 -38.67
CA ILE A 100 9.49 -47.61 -37.88
C ILE A 100 9.58 -48.92 -38.64
N ILE A 101 10.81 -49.35 -38.94
CA ILE A 101 11.08 -50.53 -39.76
C ILE A 101 11.94 -51.51 -38.95
N ASP A 102 11.66 -52.81 -39.06
CA ASP A 102 12.50 -53.85 -38.47
C ASP A 102 13.74 -54.18 -39.32
N SER A 103 14.63 -55.03 -38.79
CA SER A 103 15.84 -55.50 -39.49
C SER A 103 15.58 -56.25 -40.81
N GLU A 104 14.35 -56.69 -41.07
CA GLU A 104 13.94 -57.38 -42.31
C GLU A 104 13.30 -56.43 -43.33
N GLY A 105 13.12 -55.14 -42.98
CA GLY A 105 12.51 -54.14 -43.84
C GLY A 105 10.99 -54.04 -43.71
N ASN A 106 10.36 -54.72 -42.74
CA ASN A 106 8.92 -54.64 -42.51
C ASN A 106 8.57 -53.40 -41.70
N ILE A 107 7.51 -52.68 -42.12
CA ILE A 107 6.99 -51.52 -41.39
C ILE A 107 6.23 -51.99 -40.16
N LEU A 108 6.76 -51.68 -38.98
CA LEU A 108 6.15 -51.99 -37.68
C LEU A 108 5.03 -51.01 -37.34
N THR A 109 5.22 -49.72 -37.65
CA THR A 109 4.20 -48.68 -37.55
C THR A 109 4.60 -47.47 -38.41
N ALA A 110 3.64 -46.65 -38.78
CA ALA A 110 3.86 -45.44 -39.56
C ALA A 110 2.83 -44.37 -39.20
N GLU A 111 3.28 -43.12 -39.22
CA GLU A 111 2.45 -41.92 -39.08
C GLU A 111 2.78 -40.97 -40.24
N HIS A 112 1.81 -40.18 -40.66
CA HIS A 112 2.06 -39.08 -41.59
C HIS A 112 1.15 -37.90 -41.27
N TRP A 113 1.61 -36.71 -41.61
CA TRP A 113 0.85 -35.48 -41.52
C TRP A 113 1.29 -34.51 -42.62
N ASP A 114 0.43 -33.54 -42.89
CA ASP A 114 0.70 -32.48 -43.84
C ASP A 114 1.36 -31.28 -43.13
N LEU A 115 2.39 -30.72 -43.75
CA LEU A 115 3.17 -29.59 -43.28
C LEU A 115 3.07 -28.45 -44.29
N ASP A 116 2.56 -27.30 -43.85
CA ASP A 116 2.49 -26.10 -44.66
C ASP A 116 3.90 -25.52 -44.88
N ILE A 117 4.38 -25.51 -46.12
CA ILE A 117 5.63 -24.87 -46.48
C ILE A 117 5.32 -23.45 -46.93
N LEU A 118 5.75 -22.48 -46.12
CA LEU A 118 5.47 -21.07 -46.37
C LEU A 118 6.64 -20.42 -47.11
N PRO A 119 6.36 -19.49 -48.05
CA PRO A 119 7.37 -18.65 -48.68
C PRO A 119 8.22 -17.88 -47.67
N MET A 120 9.40 -17.43 -48.12
CA MET A 120 10.34 -16.67 -47.30
C MET A 120 9.78 -15.31 -46.81
N ASP A 121 8.85 -14.73 -47.56
CA ASP A 121 8.13 -13.49 -47.24
C ASP A 121 6.83 -13.77 -46.46
N TYR A 122 6.69 -14.93 -45.82
CA TYR A 122 5.50 -15.31 -45.06
C TYR A 122 5.83 -15.64 -43.60
N PHE A 123 5.26 -14.86 -42.68
CA PHE A 123 5.38 -15.09 -41.25
C PHE A 123 4.26 -15.99 -40.74
N GLY A 124 4.59 -17.10 -40.08
CA GLY A 124 3.63 -18.13 -39.64
C GLY A 124 2.89 -17.84 -38.33
N GLY A 125 2.91 -16.59 -37.85
CA GLY A 125 2.11 -16.14 -36.72
C GLY A 125 2.77 -16.26 -35.34
N LEU A 126 2.09 -15.76 -34.32
CA LEU A 126 2.67 -15.53 -32.99
C LEU A 126 2.61 -16.73 -32.05
N GLN A 127 1.91 -17.81 -32.42
CA GLN A 127 1.62 -18.94 -31.52
C GLN A 127 2.83 -19.84 -31.23
N ALA A 128 3.71 -20.04 -32.21
CA ALA A 128 4.84 -20.96 -32.09
C ALA A 128 6.15 -20.23 -31.76
N PHE A 129 6.65 -19.42 -32.69
CA PHE A 129 7.92 -18.72 -32.56
C PHE A 129 7.81 -17.23 -32.95
N PRO A 130 7.16 -16.39 -32.12
CA PRO A 130 7.00 -14.97 -32.45
C PRO A 130 8.33 -14.24 -32.61
N GLN A 131 9.41 -14.71 -31.99
CA GLN A 131 10.74 -14.16 -32.15
C GLN A 131 11.28 -14.21 -33.58
N LEU A 132 10.79 -15.12 -34.43
CA LEU A 132 11.21 -15.22 -35.83
C LEU A 132 10.79 -14.00 -36.65
N LEU A 133 9.82 -13.21 -36.17
CA LEU A 133 9.43 -11.93 -36.77
C LEU A 133 10.61 -10.95 -36.85
N SER A 134 11.56 -11.02 -35.93
CA SER A 134 12.79 -10.18 -35.98
C SER A 134 13.70 -10.52 -37.16
N SER A 135 13.53 -11.68 -37.82
CA SER A 135 14.26 -12.01 -39.06
C SER A 135 13.88 -11.09 -40.22
N TYR A 136 12.68 -10.51 -40.20
CA TYR A 136 12.18 -9.58 -41.21
C TYR A 136 12.65 -8.14 -40.99
N ILE A 137 13.41 -7.88 -39.93
CA ILE A 137 14.08 -6.59 -39.71
C ILE A 137 15.44 -6.65 -40.42
N LEU A 138 15.54 -5.95 -41.56
CA LEU A 138 16.64 -6.07 -42.51
C LEU A 138 17.59 -4.85 -42.44
N SER A 139 18.23 -4.64 -41.29
CA SER A 139 19.10 -3.47 -41.03
C SER A 139 20.24 -3.23 -42.02
N ASN A 140 20.72 -4.28 -42.71
CA ASN A 140 21.80 -4.18 -43.70
C ASN A 140 21.31 -4.02 -45.15
N HIS A 141 20.00 -3.83 -45.37
CA HIS A 141 19.43 -3.75 -46.71
C HIS A 141 19.85 -2.46 -47.44
N PRO A 142 20.23 -2.50 -48.74
CA PRO A 142 20.73 -1.33 -49.48
C PRO A 142 19.81 -0.11 -49.45
N VAL A 143 18.50 -0.34 -49.47
CA VAL A 143 17.48 0.74 -49.46
C VAL A 143 17.50 1.58 -48.18
N ILE A 144 18.03 1.07 -47.06
CA ILE A 144 18.14 1.81 -45.80
C ILE A 144 19.21 2.91 -45.89
N TYR A 145 20.24 2.75 -46.73
CA TYR A 145 21.28 3.78 -46.88
C TYR A 145 20.72 5.10 -47.44
N ASP A 146 19.71 5.03 -48.32
CA ASP A 146 19.03 6.22 -48.83
C ASP A 146 18.24 6.94 -47.73
N VAL A 147 17.56 6.18 -46.86
CA VAL A 147 16.85 6.72 -45.69
C VAL A 147 17.84 7.38 -44.71
N LYS A 148 18.96 6.70 -44.42
CA LYS A 148 20.02 7.24 -43.55
C LYS A 148 20.60 8.54 -44.09
N THR A 149 20.88 8.60 -45.39
CA THR A 149 21.45 9.80 -46.03
C THR A 149 20.49 10.98 -45.90
N LYS A 150 19.22 10.80 -46.26
CA LYS A 150 18.20 11.85 -46.10
C LYS A 150 17.98 12.25 -44.65
N ALA A 151 18.09 11.32 -43.70
CA ALA A 151 17.90 11.61 -42.28
C ALA A 151 19.05 12.47 -41.73
N ILE A 152 20.26 12.36 -42.30
CA ILE A 152 21.35 13.29 -42.01
C ILE A 152 21.01 14.69 -42.51
N ASP A 153 20.45 14.83 -43.71
CA ASP A 153 20.04 16.13 -44.26
C ASP A 153 18.98 16.79 -43.35
N VAL A 154 18.03 16.01 -42.80
CA VAL A 154 17.03 16.49 -41.84
C VAL A 154 17.68 16.94 -40.52
N LEU A 155 18.65 16.19 -40.01
CA LEU A 155 19.37 16.62 -38.79
C LEU A 155 20.14 17.91 -39.04
N GLU A 156 20.78 18.06 -40.20
CA GLU A 156 21.53 19.25 -40.59
C GLU A 156 20.61 20.48 -40.71
N SER A 157 19.46 20.34 -41.37
CA SER A 157 18.51 21.45 -41.57
C SER A 157 17.92 21.98 -40.26
N ASN A 158 17.87 21.16 -39.22
CA ASN A 158 17.37 21.54 -37.89
C ASN A 158 18.51 21.92 -36.92
N GLY A 159 19.75 22.05 -37.40
CA GLY A 159 20.91 22.48 -36.60
C GLY A 159 21.44 21.42 -35.62
N PHE A 160 21.08 20.15 -35.80
CA PHE A 160 21.55 19.05 -34.98
C PHE A 160 22.84 18.42 -35.53
N LYS A 161 23.50 17.60 -34.71
CA LYS A 161 24.73 16.88 -35.10
C LYS A 161 24.43 15.85 -36.20
N THR A 162 25.14 15.95 -37.32
CA THR A 162 25.04 15.10 -38.51
C THR A 162 25.79 13.76 -38.36
N ALA A 163 25.51 13.01 -37.30
CA ALA A 163 26.13 11.70 -37.07
C ALA A 163 25.17 10.75 -36.34
N PHE A 164 25.04 9.51 -36.83
CA PHE A 164 24.39 8.45 -36.08
C PHE A 164 25.40 7.85 -35.09
N GLU A 165 25.20 8.10 -33.80
CA GLU A 165 26.13 7.70 -32.74
C GLU A 165 25.54 6.63 -31.80
N GLY A 166 24.38 6.07 -32.14
CA GLY A 166 23.64 5.12 -31.30
C GLY A 166 23.44 5.69 -29.88
N TYR A 167 24.04 5.06 -28.89
CA TYR A 167 23.95 5.45 -27.48
C TYR A 167 25.20 6.15 -26.93
N GLN A 168 26.17 6.51 -27.76
CA GLN A 168 27.47 7.03 -27.31
C GLN A 168 27.39 8.37 -26.56
N SER A 169 26.38 9.20 -26.85
CA SER A 169 26.16 10.48 -26.20
C SER A 169 25.58 10.36 -24.78
N ASN A 170 25.05 9.20 -24.42
CA ASN A 170 24.30 8.95 -23.18
C ASN A 170 23.21 10.01 -22.91
N ASN A 171 22.60 10.53 -23.98
CA ASN A 171 21.58 11.57 -23.93
C ASN A 171 20.31 11.07 -24.65
N LYS A 172 19.21 10.93 -23.89
CA LYS A 172 17.91 10.45 -24.39
C LYS A 172 17.32 11.36 -25.47
N GLU A 173 17.45 12.67 -25.29
CA GLU A 173 16.97 13.68 -26.25
C GLU A 173 17.68 13.52 -27.59
N ARG A 174 18.98 13.25 -27.55
CA ARG A 174 19.77 13.00 -28.76
C ARG A 174 19.30 11.76 -29.52
N VAL A 175 18.92 10.70 -28.79
CA VAL A 175 18.32 9.50 -29.40
C VAL A 175 16.98 9.86 -30.06
N LEU A 176 16.11 10.61 -29.38
CA LEU A 176 14.83 11.07 -29.93
C LEU A 176 15.01 11.92 -31.19
N GLN A 177 16.01 12.81 -31.24
CA GLN A 177 16.34 13.57 -32.45
C GLN A 177 16.67 12.66 -33.65
N MET A 178 17.47 11.61 -33.43
CA MET A 178 17.81 10.65 -34.51
C MET A 178 16.58 9.86 -34.97
N VAL A 179 15.74 9.42 -34.02
CA VAL A 179 14.50 8.68 -34.32
C VAL A 179 13.52 9.59 -35.07
N SER A 180 13.36 10.84 -34.64
CA SER A 180 12.48 11.83 -35.26
C SER A 180 12.91 12.18 -36.69
N ALA A 181 14.22 12.28 -36.94
CA ALA A 181 14.74 12.45 -38.31
C ALA A 181 14.40 11.26 -39.21
N ILE A 182 14.58 10.02 -38.73
CA ILE A 182 14.18 8.81 -39.50
C ILE A 182 12.66 8.79 -39.73
N TYR A 183 11.86 9.12 -38.71
CA TYR A 183 10.41 9.22 -38.81
C TYR A 183 10.00 10.20 -39.91
N LYS A 184 10.58 11.41 -39.92
CA LYS A 184 10.27 12.44 -40.92
C LYS A 184 10.65 12.00 -42.34
N VAL A 185 11.80 11.36 -42.51
CA VAL A 185 12.21 10.84 -43.82
C VAL A 185 11.25 9.78 -44.34
N ILE A 186 10.82 8.84 -43.49
CA ILE A 186 9.88 7.79 -43.90
C ILE A 186 8.50 8.37 -44.19
N GLN A 187 8.03 9.36 -43.41
CA GLN A 187 6.81 10.11 -43.70
C GLN A 187 6.87 10.78 -45.10
N ASN A 188 8.02 11.37 -45.44
CA ASN A 188 8.27 11.98 -46.76
C ASN A 188 8.40 10.97 -47.92
N LEU A 189 8.40 9.65 -47.65
CA LEU A 189 8.32 8.62 -48.69
C LEU A 189 6.90 8.41 -49.22
N GLU A 190 5.89 8.99 -48.56
CA GLU A 190 4.47 8.93 -48.91
C GLU A 190 3.91 7.51 -49.06
N LEU A 191 4.20 6.63 -48.10
CA LEU A 191 3.70 5.25 -48.10
C LEU A 191 2.18 5.20 -47.96
N ILE A 192 1.48 4.37 -48.72
CA ILE A 192 0.03 4.22 -48.70
C ILE A 192 -0.35 3.01 -47.84
N TYR A 193 -1.20 3.23 -46.84
CA TYR A 193 -1.71 2.15 -46.00
C TYR A 193 -2.59 1.19 -46.80
N SER A 194 -2.27 -0.10 -46.74
CA SER A 194 -3.06 -1.17 -47.36
C SER A 194 -3.42 -2.22 -46.32
N ALA A 195 -4.65 -2.16 -45.82
CA ALA A 195 -5.14 -3.12 -44.84
C ALA A 195 -5.19 -4.54 -45.44
N MET A 196 -4.59 -5.51 -44.75
CA MET A 196 -4.88 -6.92 -44.93
C MET A 196 -5.80 -7.38 -43.79
N PRO A 197 -6.62 -8.43 -43.97
CA PRO A 197 -7.41 -8.98 -42.88
C PRO A 197 -6.48 -9.33 -41.68
N PRO A 198 -6.88 -9.04 -40.43
CA PRO A 198 -6.03 -9.23 -39.24
C PRO A 198 -5.90 -10.72 -38.88
N SER A 199 -5.21 -11.50 -39.70
CA SER A 199 -4.98 -12.93 -39.48
C SER A 199 -3.60 -13.25 -38.90
N PHE A 200 -2.70 -12.27 -38.84
CA PHE A 200 -1.28 -12.52 -38.53
C PHE A 200 -1.02 -13.00 -37.11
N GLU A 201 -1.86 -12.64 -36.15
CA GLU A 201 -1.69 -13.05 -34.75
C GLU A 201 -1.86 -14.56 -34.57
N LYS A 202 -2.87 -15.13 -35.24
CA LYS A 202 -3.27 -16.54 -35.09
C LYS A 202 -2.79 -17.46 -36.21
N HIS A 203 -2.84 -17.01 -37.46
CA HIS A 203 -2.58 -17.84 -38.65
C HIS A 203 -1.42 -17.35 -39.51
N GLY A 204 -0.74 -16.28 -39.09
CA GLY A 204 0.32 -15.67 -39.88
C GLY A 204 -0.19 -14.84 -41.06
N GLN A 205 0.73 -14.18 -41.75
CA GLN A 205 0.45 -13.44 -42.97
C GLN A 205 1.72 -13.27 -43.82
N ARG A 206 1.50 -12.94 -45.10
CA ARG A 206 2.58 -12.50 -45.99
C ARG A 206 3.05 -11.09 -45.57
N ILE A 207 4.35 -10.94 -45.39
CA ILE A 207 5.04 -9.69 -45.08
C ILE A 207 5.62 -9.12 -46.37
N ARG A 208 5.33 -7.86 -46.66
CA ARG A 208 6.01 -7.17 -47.77
C ARG A 208 7.41 -6.78 -47.28
N LEU A 209 8.44 -7.36 -47.91
CA LEU A 209 9.82 -7.03 -47.61
C LEU A 209 10.15 -5.57 -47.99
N LEU A 210 11.24 -5.03 -47.44
CA LEU A 210 11.60 -3.61 -47.53
C LEU A 210 11.69 -3.08 -48.97
N ASP A 211 12.30 -3.86 -49.87
CA ASP A 211 12.36 -3.57 -51.29
C ASP A 211 10.98 -3.40 -51.92
N LYS A 212 10.04 -4.30 -51.59
CA LYS A 212 8.69 -4.26 -52.13
C LYS A 212 7.87 -3.10 -51.59
N VAL A 213 7.99 -2.80 -50.29
CA VAL A 213 7.35 -1.63 -49.67
C VAL A 213 7.86 -0.34 -50.32
N MET A 214 9.17 -0.26 -50.58
CA MET A 214 9.81 0.93 -51.14
C MET A 214 9.51 1.12 -52.64
N GLU A 215 9.42 0.02 -53.40
CA GLU A 215 9.05 0.01 -54.81
C GLU A 215 7.57 0.35 -55.02
N THR A 216 6.68 -0.35 -54.31
CA THR A 216 5.22 -0.22 -54.52
C THR A 216 4.61 0.94 -53.76
N LYS A 217 5.28 1.43 -52.72
CA LYS A 217 4.77 2.41 -51.75
C LYS A 217 3.57 1.91 -50.95
N PHE A 218 3.25 0.61 -50.92
CA PHE A 218 2.15 0.07 -50.11
C PHE A 218 2.68 -0.75 -48.93
N GLY A 219 2.03 -0.62 -47.76
CA GLY A 219 2.33 -1.42 -46.58
C GLY A 219 1.16 -1.45 -45.59
N ASN A 220 1.08 -2.51 -44.78
CA ASN A 220 0.19 -2.57 -43.60
C ASN A 220 0.97 -2.19 -42.32
N CYS A 221 0.32 -2.29 -41.14
CA CYS A 221 0.92 -1.92 -39.86
C CYS A 221 2.22 -2.70 -39.56
N ILE A 222 2.29 -4.00 -39.89
CA ILE A 222 3.51 -4.78 -39.65
C ILE A 222 4.62 -4.43 -40.65
N ASP A 223 4.29 -4.26 -41.94
CA ASP A 223 5.28 -3.96 -42.98
C ASP A 223 6.02 -2.65 -42.65
N ILE A 224 5.27 -1.65 -42.22
CA ILE A 224 5.79 -0.33 -41.86
C ILE A 224 6.55 -0.39 -40.54
N SER A 225 6.06 -1.16 -39.56
CA SER A 225 6.79 -1.40 -38.30
C SER A 225 8.14 -2.06 -38.53
N LEU A 226 8.21 -3.06 -39.41
CA LEU A 226 9.45 -3.75 -39.76
C LEU A 226 10.41 -2.83 -40.52
N LEU A 227 9.91 -2.01 -41.44
CA LEU A 227 10.71 -0.97 -42.12
C LEU A 227 11.31 0.02 -41.11
N PHE A 228 10.49 0.56 -40.21
CA PHE A 228 10.93 1.53 -39.22
C PHE A 228 11.95 0.91 -38.25
N ALA A 229 11.66 -0.27 -37.69
CA ALA A 229 12.59 -1.00 -36.84
C ALA A 229 13.92 -1.33 -37.56
N SER A 230 13.89 -1.64 -38.86
CA SER A 230 15.11 -1.88 -39.64
C SER A 230 15.97 -0.63 -39.75
N CYS A 231 15.36 0.54 -39.92
CA CYS A 231 16.08 1.82 -39.95
C CYS A 231 16.70 2.16 -38.60
N LEU A 232 15.99 1.88 -37.49
CA LEU A 232 16.50 2.08 -36.13
C LEU A 232 17.67 1.14 -35.81
N GLU A 233 17.54 -0.15 -36.12
CA GLU A 233 18.63 -1.13 -35.93
C GLU A 233 19.87 -0.75 -36.76
N ALA A 234 19.67 -0.21 -37.97
CA ALA A 234 20.76 0.22 -38.86
C ALA A 234 21.55 1.46 -38.38
N ILE A 235 21.06 2.17 -37.36
CA ILE A 235 21.75 3.30 -36.71
C ILE A 235 22.21 2.96 -35.29
N ASP A 236 22.36 1.66 -34.99
CA ASP A 236 22.77 1.11 -33.70
C ASP A 236 21.83 1.43 -32.53
N LEU A 237 20.55 1.72 -32.81
CA LEU A 237 19.51 1.77 -31.79
C LEU A 237 18.86 0.40 -31.61
N HIS A 238 18.25 0.19 -30.45
CA HIS A 238 17.62 -1.07 -30.08
C HIS A 238 16.09 -0.94 -30.21
N PRO A 239 15.49 -1.42 -31.32
CA PRO A 239 14.05 -1.43 -31.49
C PRO A 239 13.38 -2.57 -30.71
N ILE A 240 12.11 -2.36 -30.38
CA ILE A 240 11.19 -3.31 -29.77
C ILE A 240 9.94 -3.33 -30.65
N LEU A 241 9.48 -4.48 -31.13
CA LEU A 241 8.18 -4.56 -31.78
C LEU A 241 7.10 -4.70 -30.71
N ILE A 242 6.08 -3.85 -30.75
CA ILE A 242 4.90 -3.95 -29.90
C ILE A 242 3.73 -4.45 -30.74
N ILE A 243 3.10 -5.53 -30.27
CA ILE A 243 1.99 -6.16 -30.98
C ILE A 243 0.75 -6.12 -30.10
N THR A 244 -0.33 -5.55 -30.63
CA THR A 244 -1.66 -5.52 -30.02
C THR A 244 -2.66 -6.24 -30.93
N GLU A 245 -3.89 -6.47 -30.46
CA GLU A 245 -4.96 -7.06 -31.27
C GLU A 245 -5.25 -6.18 -32.50
N GLY A 246 -5.03 -6.72 -33.68
CA GLY A 246 -5.20 -6.11 -34.99
C GLY A 246 -4.08 -5.16 -35.43
N HIS A 247 -3.06 -4.91 -34.59
CA HIS A 247 -2.16 -3.78 -34.81
C HIS A 247 -0.73 -4.01 -34.32
N ALA A 248 0.21 -3.23 -34.88
CA ALA A 248 1.62 -3.34 -34.58
C ALA A 248 2.31 -1.98 -34.71
N PHE A 249 3.20 -1.68 -33.77
CA PHE A 249 4.00 -0.46 -33.75
C PHE A 249 5.37 -0.71 -33.10
N VAL A 250 6.21 0.32 -33.01
CA VAL A 250 7.62 0.16 -32.66
C VAL A 250 7.98 0.99 -31.43
N GLY A 251 8.60 0.35 -30.46
CA GLY A 251 9.36 0.99 -29.39
C GLY A 251 10.84 1.10 -29.73
N VAL A 252 11.53 2.04 -29.10
CA VAL A 252 12.98 2.19 -29.16
C VAL A 252 13.53 2.52 -27.79
N TRP A 253 14.60 1.85 -27.40
CA TRP A 253 15.32 2.20 -26.17
C TRP A 253 16.01 3.56 -26.34
N LEU A 254 15.89 4.42 -25.33
CA LEU A 254 16.58 5.73 -25.27
C LEU A 254 17.96 5.65 -24.60
N GLU A 255 18.29 4.49 -24.05
CA GLU A 255 19.58 4.17 -23.43
C GLU A 255 20.06 2.81 -23.95
N ASN A 256 21.34 2.49 -23.75
CA ASN A 256 21.92 1.21 -24.17
C ASN A 256 21.47 0.05 -23.26
N LYS A 257 20.20 -0.33 -23.37
CA LYS A 257 19.50 -1.35 -22.58
C LYS A 257 18.78 -2.35 -23.50
N ARG A 258 18.23 -3.41 -22.90
CA ARG A 258 17.38 -4.43 -23.53
C ARG A 258 16.50 -5.11 -22.47
N LEU A 259 15.41 -5.75 -22.87
CA LEU A 259 14.61 -6.62 -21.99
C LEU A 259 15.37 -7.91 -21.63
N ASP A 260 15.01 -8.55 -20.51
CA ASP A 260 15.62 -9.80 -20.07
C ASP A 260 15.28 -10.99 -20.98
N SER A 261 14.06 -11.02 -21.51
CA SER A 261 13.57 -12.02 -22.47
C SER A 261 13.44 -11.45 -23.88
N MET A 262 13.52 -12.31 -24.90
CA MET A 262 13.24 -11.90 -26.29
C MET A 262 11.80 -11.44 -26.43
N ILE A 263 10.87 -12.20 -25.83
CA ILE A 263 9.43 -11.94 -25.87
C ILE A 263 8.94 -11.67 -24.45
N ASN A 264 8.10 -10.66 -24.31
CA ASN A 264 7.47 -10.31 -23.06
C ASN A 264 5.96 -10.10 -23.27
N PHE A 265 5.15 -10.77 -22.46
CA PHE A 265 3.68 -10.73 -22.49
C PHE A 265 3.07 -9.78 -21.46
N ASP A 266 3.90 -9.14 -20.63
CA ASP A 266 3.50 -8.21 -19.58
C ASP A 266 3.54 -6.77 -20.10
N GLN A 267 2.36 -6.22 -20.40
CA GLN A 267 2.18 -4.82 -20.78
C GLN A 267 2.87 -3.86 -19.81
N THR A 268 2.87 -4.17 -18.50
CA THR A 268 3.45 -3.28 -17.49
C THR A 268 4.97 -3.19 -17.56
N ALA A 269 5.64 -4.19 -18.16
CA ALA A 269 7.07 -4.13 -18.42
C ALA A 269 7.44 -2.99 -19.38
N ILE A 270 6.52 -2.64 -20.30
CA ILE A 270 6.66 -1.51 -21.22
C ILE A 270 6.08 -0.23 -20.60
N SER A 271 4.89 -0.27 -19.98
CA SER A 271 4.24 0.94 -19.42
C SER A 271 5.12 1.67 -18.39
N LYS A 272 5.79 0.93 -17.49
CA LYS A 272 6.71 1.49 -16.49
C LYS A 272 7.90 2.23 -17.13
N ARG A 273 8.36 1.78 -18.30
CA ARG A 273 9.53 2.30 -19.00
C ARG A 273 9.23 3.48 -19.92
N ILE A 274 7.98 3.66 -20.32
CA ILE A 274 7.54 4.84 -21.10
C ILE A 274 7.08 6.00 -20.21
N ALA A 275 6.81 5.72 -18.92
CA ALA A 275 6.28 6.68 -17.98
C ALA A 275 7.23 7.87 -17.74
N LYS A 276 6.65 9.05 -17.47
CA LYS A 276 7.40 10.28 -17.17
C LYS A 276 8.28 10.11 -15.93
N GLY A 277 9.50 10.63 -15.97
CA GLY A 277 10.53 10.47 -14.93
C GLY A 277 11.44 9.24 -15.09
N THR A 278 10.96 8.19 -15.77
CA THR A 278 11.79 7.03 -16.16
C THR A 278 12.20 7.13 -17.63
N LYS A 279 11.22 7.27 -18.55
CA LYS A 279 11.37 7.44 -20.01
C LYS A 279 12.59 6.69 -20.58
N GLU A 280 12.63 5.38 -20.42
CA GLU A 280 13.66 4.48 -20.96
C GLU A 280 13.34 4.02 -22.40
N ILE A 281 12.05 3.99 -22.75
CA ILE A 281 11.55 3.57 -24.06
C ILE A 281 10.68 4.70 -24.63
N ALA A 282 10.82 4.97 -25.92
CA ALA A 282 9.86 5.76 -26.69
C ALA A 282 9.08 4.85 -27.64
N LEU A 283 7.76 5.00 -27.68
CA LEU A 283 6.89 4.27 -28.60
C LEU A 283 6.51 5.17 -29.77
N VAL A 284 6.35 4.61 -30.96
CA VAL A 284 6.03 5.37 -32.17
C VAL A 284 4.94 4.65 -32.94
N GLU A 285 3.81 5.30 -33.15
CA GLU A 285 2.71 4.77 -33.95
C GLU A 285 3.11 4.78 -35.42
N THR A 286 3.46 3.61 -35.95
CA THR A 286 4.11 3.51 -37.26
C THR A 286 3.15 3.73 -38.42
N THR A 287 1.83 3.55 -38.24
CA THR A 287 0.86 3.90 -39.29
C THR A 287 0.77 5.41 -39.53
N SER A 288 1.22 6.23 -38.57
CA SER A 288 1.36 7.69 -38.74
C SER A 288 2.38 8.07 -39.82
N LEU A 289 3.25 7.15 -40.22
CA LEU A 289 4.19 7.32 -41.33
C LEU A 289 3.52 7.27 -42.72
N CYS A 290 2.28 6.79 -42.80
CA CYS A 290 1.54 6.73 -44.06
C CYS A 290 1.11 8.11 -44.58
N LYS A 291 1.03 8.24 -45.91
CA LYS A 291 0.46 9.36 -46.63
C LYS A 291 -0.95 9.67 -46.15
N GLY A 292 -1.25 10.96 -45.99
CA GLY A 292 -2.53 11.46 -45.49
C GLY A 292 -2.51 11.79 -43.99
N ASN A 293 -1.47 11.37 -43.27
CA ASN A 293 -1.24 11.74 -41.87
C ASN A 293 -0.24 12.90 -41.80
N ALA A 294 -0.72 14.08 -41.40
CA ALA A 294 0.13 15.24 -41.08
C ALA A 294 0.42 15.31 -39.58
N ILE A 295 0.82 14.16 -39.01
CA ILE A 295 0.99 13.97 -37.57
C ILE A 295 2.48 14.11 -37.23
N SER A 296 2.79 14.91 -36.22
CA SER A 296 4.18 15.11 -35.77
C SER A 296 4.72 13.87 -35.04
N PHE A 297 6.04 13.81 -34.83
CA PHE A 297 6.64 12.65 -34.17
C PHE A 297 6.14 12.54 -32.72
N THR A 298 6.07 13.65 -31.98
CA THR A 298 5.50 13.68 -30.63
C THR A 298 4.05 13.18 -30.59
N GLN A 299 3.22 13.58 -31.54
CA GLN A 299 1.84 13.09 -31.62
C GLN A 299 1.78 11.59 -31.95
N ALA A 300 2.67 11.08 -32.80
CA ALA A 300 2.77 9.65 -33.08
C ALA A 300 3.20 8.84 -31.84
N MET A 301 4.03 9.42 -30.97
CA MET A 301 4.35 8.81 -29.67
C MET A 301 3.11 8.76 -28.77
N ASP A 302 2.38 9.87 -28.64
CA ASP A 302 1.16 9.93 -27.83
C ASP A 302 0.11 8.91 -28.26
N ILE A 303 -0.07 8.70 -29.57
CA ILE A 303 -1.02 7.71 -30.11
C ILE A 303 -0.57 6.29 -29.72
N ALA A 304 0.71 5.97 -29.83
CA ALA A 304 1.23 4.66 -29.45
C ALA A 304 1.14 4.40 -27.94
N GLU A 305 1.38 5.41 -27.11
CA GLU A 305 1.20 5.32 -25.66
C GLU A 305 -0.28 5.07 -25.30
N VAL A 306 -1.23 5.77 -25.95
CA VAL A 306 -2.67 5.52 -25.80
C VAL A 306 -3.04 4.10 -26.21
N GLU A 307 -2.56 3.66 -27.38
CA GLU A 307 -2.85 2.32 -27.91
C GLU A 307 -2.31 1.22 -26.99
N LEU A 308 -1.10 1.39 -26.44
CA LEU A 308 -0.54 0.46 -25.45
C LEU A 308 -1.44 0.37 -24.21
N LEU A 309 -1.97 1.49 -23.71
CA LEU A 309 -2.72 1.56 -22.45
C LEU A 309 -4.17 1.05 -22.55
N GLN A 310 -4.68 0.73 -23.75
CA GLN A 310 -6.02 0.16 -23.90
C GLN A 310 -6.13 -1.23 -23.24
N GLU A 311 -7.22 -1.45 -22.51
CA GLU A 311 -7.41 -2.69 -21.75
C GLU A 311 -7.55 -3.91 -22.67
N ASN A 312 -6.80 -4.97 -22.35
CA ASN A 312 -6.87 -6.30 -22.97
C ASN A 312 -6.45 -6.40 -24.46
N ASN A 313 -5.81 -5.37 -25.01
CA ASN A 313 -5.35 -5.39 -26.41
C ASN A 313 -3.89 -5.83 -26.57
N PHE A 314 -3.04 -5.70 -25.54
CA PHE A 314 -1.62 -6.05 -25.64
C PHE A 314 -1.41 -7.56 -25.76
N LEU A 315 -0.69 -8.00 -26.80
CA LEU A 315 -0.37 -9.41 -27.03
C LEU A 315 1.05 -9.72 -26.57
N LEU A 316 2.05 -9.02 -27.12
CA LEU A 316 3.45 -9.19 -26.74
C LEU A 316 4.31 -8.00 -27.17
N SER A 317 5.49 -7.91 -26.56
CA SER A 317 6.62 -7.12 -27.04
C SER A 317 7.79 -8.04 -27.42
N LEU A 318 8.49 -7.71 -28.51
CA LEU A 318 9.66 -8.44 -29.02
C LEU A 318 10.88 -7.52 -29.02
N ASP A 319 11.84 -7.76 -28.12
CA ASP A 319 13.10 -7.02 -28.06
C ASP A 319 14.07 -7.55 -29.13
N VAL A 320 14.35 -6.72 -30.12
CA VAL A 320 15.16 -7.11 -31.29
C VAL A 320 16.61 -7.33 -30.89
N LYS A 321 17.16 -6.50 -30.00
CA LYS A 321 18.55 -6.65 -29.54
C LYS A 321 18.75 -7.96 -28.79
N ASN A 322 17.79 -8.34 -27.96
CA ASN A 322 17.82 -9.62 -27.24
C ASN A 322 17.62 -10.79 -28.21
N ALA A 323 16.74 -10.67 -29.20
CA ALA A 323 16.58 -11.68 -30.26
C ALA A 323 17.88 -11.90 -31.05
N ARG A 324 18.62 -10.83 -31.41
CA ARG A 324 19.96 -10.94 -32.03
C ARG A 324 20.95 -11.67 -31.15
N ALA A 325 20.97 -11.37 -29.85
CA ALA A 325 21.88 -12.02 -28.90
C ALA A 325 21.61 -13.53 -28.75
N HIS A 326 20.38 -13.97 -28.99
CA HIS A 326 19.97 -15.38 -29.02
C HIS A 326 20.09 -16.02 -30.41
N GLY A 327 20.74 -15.35 -31.37
CA GLY A 327 21.08 -15.91 -32.67
C GLY A 327 20.04 -15.70 -33.77
N ILE A 328 18.97 -14.93 -33.54
CA ILE A 328 18.00 -14.62 -34.59
C ILE A 328 18.60 -13.62 -35.58
N SER A 329 18.83 -14.04 -36.82
CA SER A 329 19.51 -13.25 -37.84
C SER A 329 18.53 -12.66 -38.87
N PRO A 330 18.79 -11.47 -39.42
CA PRO A 330 18.03 -10.92 -40.55
C PRO A 330 18.03 -11.86 -41.76
N LEU A 331 16.93 -11.91 -42.51
CA LEU A 331 16.86 -12.68 -43.75
C LEU A 331 17.99 -12.27 -44.73
N PRO A 332 18.55 -13.23 -45.49
CA PRO A 332 19.56 -12.93 -46.50
C PRO A 332 18.98 -12.05 -47.60
N ILE A 333 19.80 -11.10 -48.08
CA ILE A 333 19.46 -10.28 -49.22
C ILE A 333 19.61 -11.14 -50.48
N LEU A 334 18.49 -11.41 -51.18
CA LEU A 334 18.49 -12.12 -52.45
C LEU A 334 18.91 -11.15 -53.55
N SER A 335 20.21 -11.08 -53.83
CA SER A 335 20.74 -10.29 -54.95
C SER A 335 20.49 -11.01 -56.28
N HIS A 336 19.24 -10.99 -56.75
CA HIS A 336 18.96 -11.21 -58.16
C HIS A 336 18.42 -9.90 -58.73
N GLU A 337 19.21 -9.36 -59.66
CA GLU A 337 19.05 -8.08 -60.35
C GLU A 337 19.63 -6.87 -59.61
N GLN A 338 20.46 -6.14 -60.36
CA GLN A 338 20.96 -4.82 -60.00
C GLN A 338 19.74 -3.96 -59.70
N PHE A 339 19.46 -3.71 -58.41
CA PHE A 339 18.53 -2.68 -57.99
C PHE A 339 19.18 -1.32 -58.30
N GLU A 340 19.28 -0.97 -59.59
CA GLU A 340 19.44 0.40 -60.02
C GLU A 340 18.11 1.08 -59.74
N MET A 341 17.97 1.60 -58.52
CA MET A 341 16.95 2.59 -58.24
C MET A 341 17.27 3.76 -59.17
N LYS A 342 16.55 3.87 -60.31
CA LYS A 342 16.67 5.00 -61.22
C LYS A 342 16.57 6.25 -60.35
N ARG A 343 17.68 6.98 -60.23
CA ARG A 343 17.72 8.34 -59.68
C ARG A 343 16.80 9.17 -60.56
N THR A 344 15.53 9.11 -60.25
CA THR A 344 14.55 10.02 -60.81
C THR A 344 14.86 11.30 -60.06
N VAL A 345 15.53 12.22 -60.76
CA VAL A 345 15.66 13.62 -60.34
C VAL A 345 14.22 14.12 -60.26
N GLN A 346 13.58 13.93 -59.10
CA GLN A 346 12.34 14.60 -58.79
C GLN A 346 12.70 16.04 -58.46
N GLU A 347 12.22 16.92 -59.33
CA GLU A 347 12.20 18.36 -59.13
C GLU A 347 11.65 18.70 -57.74
N ASN A 348 12.27 19.69 -57.10
CA ASN A 348 11.91 20.27 -55.81
C ASN A 348 10.38 20.43 -55.64
N THR A 349 9.73 19.43 -55.06
CA THR A 349 8.60 19.68 -54.17
C THR A 349 9.20 20.14 -52.85
N GLU A 350 8.73 21.26 -52.31
CA GLU A 350 9.09 21.75 -50.97
C GLU A 350 8.71 20.66 -49.95
N GLN A 351 9.64 19.75 -49.66
CA GLN A 351 9.46 18.75 -48.61
C GLN A 351 9.74 19.43 -47.27
N ASP A 352 8.76 19.39 -46.38
CA ASP A 352 8.90 19.88 -45.02
C ASP A 352 9.88 18.95 -44.26
N TYR A 353 10.94 19.55 -43.70
CA TYR A 353 11.95 18.85 -42.90
C TYR A 353 11.99 19.35 -41.45
N ASN A 354 11.02 20.17 -41.02
CA ASN A 354 11.00 20.63 -39.63
C ASN A 354 10.71 19.48 -38.67
N LEU A 355 11.52 19.40 -37.61
CA LEU A 355 11.33 18.49 -36.47
C LEU A 355 10.57 19.20 -35.33
N ASP A 356 10.07 18.41 -34.37
CA ASP A 356 9.43 18.95 -33.16
C ASP A 356 10.45 19.78 -32.34
N GLU A 357 10.01 20.91 -31.77
CA GLU A 357 10.89 21.88 -31.07
C GLU A 357 11.46 21.36 -29.73
N ALA A 358 10.76 20.44 -29.05
CA ALA A 358 11.18 19.85 -27.78
C ALA A 358 10.50 18.49 -27.54
N TYR A 359 11.21 17.58 -26.84
CA TYR A 359 10.68 16.30 -26.39
C TYR A 359 10.48 16.30 -24.86
N ASP A 360 9.30 15.89 -24.39
CA ASP A 360 8.98 15.83 -22.96
C ASP A 360 9.54 14.54 -22.32
N ILE A 361 10.75 14.63 -21.75
CA ILE A 361 11.47 13.50 -21.14
C ILE A 361 11.25 13.44 -19.61
N GLY A 362 10.84 14.56 -18.99
CA GLY A 362 10.76 14.73 -17.54
C GLY A 362 12.13 14.80 -16.84
N GLU A 363 12.15 15.14 -15.55
CA GLU A 363 13.38 15.10 -14.75
C GLU A 363 13.77 13.65 -14.43
N GLN A 364 15.06 13.33 -14.62
CA GLN A 364 15.60 12.01 -14.37
C GLN A 364 16.18 11.92 -12.96
N TYR A 365 15.74 10.93 -12.18
CA TYR A 365 16.17 10.74 -10.80
C TYR A 365 17.16 9.59 -10.71
N ASP A 366 18.39 9.88 -10.28
CA ASP A 366 19.44 8.87 -10.07
C ASP A 366 19.06 7.89 -8.95
N ASP A 367 19.44 6.62 -9.16
CA ASP A 367 19.28 5.54 -8.18
C ASP A 367 20.03 5.89 -6.89
N LEU A 368 19.29 6.21 -5.84
CA LEU A 368 19.84 6.41 -4.50
C LEU A 368 20.45 5.08 -4.01
N GLU A 369 21.76 5.09 -3.73
CA GLU A 369 22.49 3.95 -3.17
C GLU A 369 21.83 3.45 -1.87
N LEU A 370 21.28 2.23 -1.94
CA LEU A 370 20.55 1.58 -0.85
C LEU A 370 21.54 0.93 0.14
N THR A 371 21.88 1.64 1.21
CA THR A 371 22.74 1.13 2.30
C THR A 371 21.97 0.45 3.46
N ASP A 372 22.75 -0.15 4.36
CA ASP A 372 22.57 -1.45 5.00
C ASP A 372 21.55 -1.64 6.14
N PHE A 373 21.31 -2.92 6.40
CA PHE A 373 20.48 -3.53 7.43
C PHE A 373 20.86 -3.14 8.87
N THR A 374 19.85 -2.81 9.69
CA THR A 374 19.98 -2.82 11.15
C THR A 374 18.96 -3.74 11.82
N ASN A 375 19.47 -4.48 12.80
CA ASN A 375 18.81 -5.49 13.62
C ASN A 375 17.41 -5.09 14.13
N LEU A 376 16.57 -6.12 14.29
CA LEU A 376 15.22 -6.04 14.84
C LEU A 376 15.24 -5.70 16.33
N THR A 377 15.04 -4.44 16.67
CA THR A 377 14.80 -3.96 18.04
C THR A 377 13.34 -4.18 18.43
N LYS A 378 13.03 -4.28 19.74
CA LYS A 378 11.63 -4.37 20.22
C LYS A 378 10.80 -3.12 19.89
N THR A 379 11.44 -1.96 19.69
CA THR A 379 10.79 -0.74 19.18
C THR A 379 10.19 -0.98 17.78
N LYS A 380 10.97 -1.58 16.87
CA LYS A 380 10.48 -1.99 15.54
C LYS A 380 9.31 -3.00 15.63
N VAL A 381 9.27 -3.85 16.66
CA VAL A 381 8.13 -4.77 16.88
C VAL A 381 6.87 -4.04 17.32
N TRP A 382 6.98 -2.98 18.14
CA TRP A 382 5.83 -2.17 18.54
C TRP A 382 5.29 -1.33 17.40
N GLU A 383 6.19 -0.68 16.65
CA GLU A 383 5.90 -0.03 15.38
C GLU A 383 5.09 -0.95 14.46
N ARG A 384 5.55 -2.18 14.26
CA ARG A 384 4.84 -3.18 13.45
C ARG A 384 3.45 -3.53 13.96
N LYS A 385 3.26 -3.65 15.28
CA LYS A 385 1.93 -3.95 15.87
C LYS A 385 0.92 -2.80 15.73
N LEU A 386 1.40 -1.58 15.47
CA LEU A 386 0.55 -0.44 15.20
C LEU A 386 0.04 -0.44 13.75
N LEU A 387 0.73 -1.06 12.81
CA LEU A 387 0.28 -1.09 11.42
C LEU A 387 -0.69 -2.26 11.18
N ASP A 388 -1.84 -1.99 10.54
CA ASP A 388 -2.75 -3.04 10.07
C ASP A 388 -2.34 -3.44 8.64
N LEU A 389 -1.56 -4.51 8.54
CA LEU A 389 -1.07 -5.06 7.28
C LEU A 389 -2.08 -6.01 6.60
N SER A 390 -3.34 -6.05 7.04
CA SER A 390 -4.36 -6.88 6.42
C SER A 390 -4.96 -6.23 5.16
N LEU A 391 -5.42 -7.06 4.22
CA LEU A 391 -6.15 -6.63 3.01
C LEU A 391 -7.52 -5.98 3.30
N ARG A 392 -7.89 -5.84 4.58
CA ARG A 392 -9.05 -5.07 5.03
C ARG A 392 -8.78 -3.58 5.12
N ASN A 393 -7.49 -3.21 5.16
CA ASN A 393 -7.06 -1.83 5.24
C ASN A 393 -7.06 -1.18 3.85
N ASN A 394 -7.79 -0.06 3.71
CA ASN A 394 -7.82 0.74 2.48
C ASN A 394 -6.46 1.36 2.12
N LEU A 395 -5.52 1.43 3.06
CA LEU A 395 -4.13 1.81 2.79
C LEU A 395 -3.38 0.73 1.99
N LEU A 396 -3.84 -0.52 1.96
CA LEU A 396 -3.23 -1.59 1.17
C LEU A 396 -4.12 -2.05 0.03
N ASN A 397 -5.44 -1.98 0.21
CA ASN A 397 -6.40 -2.46 -0.77
C ASN A 397 -7.63 -1.54 -0.78
N LEU A 398 -7.59 -0.55 -1.66
CA LEU A 398 -8.67 0.41 -1.89
C LEU A 398 -9.94 -0.32 -2.30
N ARG A 399 -11.03 0.02 -1.62
CA ARG A 399 -12.37 -0.47 -1.92
C ARG A 399 -13.22 0.70 -2.36
N PHE A 400 -13.56 0.72 -3.63
CA PHE A 400 -14.50 1.67 -4.22
C PHE A 400 -15.87 1.43 -3.59
N THR A 401 -16.21 2.30 -2.65
CA THR A 401 -17.43 2.30 -1.83
C THR A 401 -17.82 3.76 -1.62
N LYS A 402 -18.90 4.04 -0.88
CA LYS A 402 -19.31 5.42 -0.55
C LYS A 402 -18.28 6.21 0.29
N SER A 403 -17.22 5.57 0.78
CA SER A 403 -16.14 6.23 1.54
C SER A 403 -14.90 6.51 0.70
N LEU A 404 -14.98 6.37 -0.63
CA LEU A 404 -13.91 6.66 -1.58
C LEU A 404 -14.51 7.36 -2.80
N LEU A 405 -13.84 8.37 -3.31
CA LEU A 405 -14.20 9.12 -4.50
C LEU A 405 -12.98 9.18 -5.42
N GLN A 406 -13.08 8.65 -6.63
CA GLN A 406 -12.06 8.83 -7.67
C GLN A 406 -12.29 10.16 -8.40
N LEU A 407 -11.22 10.95 -8.56
CA LEU A 407 -11.21 12.15 -9.40
C LEU A 407 -10.76 11.79 -10.81
N VAL A 408 -11.14 12.59 -11.81
CA VAL A 408 -10.58 12.47 -13.16
C VAL A 408 -9.12 12.90 -13.14
N ASP A 409 -8.28 12.13 -13.82
CA ASP A 409 -6.83 12.36 -13.83
C ASP A 409 -6.47 13.75 -14.36
N ILE A 410 -5.45 14.33 -13.74
CA ILE A 410 -4.79 15.60 -14.09
C ILE A 410 -3.29 15.42 -13.87
N LYS A 411 -2.47 16.41 -14.20
CA LYS A 411 -1.03 16.34 -13.95
C LYS A 411 -0.76 16.10 -12.45
N ILE A 412 0.02 15.06 -12.14
CA ILE A 412 0.12 14.50 -10.79
C ILE A 412 0.65 15.49 -9.73
N ALA A 413 1.56 16.40 -10.12
CA ALA A 413 2.12 17.43 -9.23
C ALA A 413 1.12 18.56 -8.92
N LYS A 414 0.38 19.02 -9.95
CA LYS A 414 -0.43 20.25 -9.88
C LYS A 414 -1.37 20.34 -8.67
N LEU A 415 -2.06 19.25 -8.32
CA LEU A 415 -3.05 19.28 -7.25
C LEU A 415 -2.41 19.28 -5.86
N GLU A 416 -1.27 18.62 -5.68
CA GLU A 416 -0.53 18.65 -4.42
C GLU A 416 0.03 20.06 -4.19
N ASP A 417 0.76 20.60 -5.17
CA ASP A 417 1.34 21.95 -5.14
C ASP A 417 0.27 23.02 -4.86
N ALA A 418 -0.87 22.94 -5.56
CA ALA A 418 -1.94 23.91 -5.39
C ALA A 418 -2.62 23.82 -4.02
N LEU A 419 -2.69 22.63 -3.43
CA LEU A 419 -3.21 22.45 -2.09
C LEU A 419 -2.18 22.92 -1.05
N ALA A 420 -0.88 22.72 -1.27
CA ALA A 420 0.19 23.26 -0.43
C ALA A 420 0.17 24.80 -0.41
N ASP A 421 -0.11 25.44 -1.55
CA ASP A 421 -0.36 26.89 -1.69
C ASP A 421 -1.61 27.41 -0.94
N GLY A 422 -2.44 26.53 -0.39
CA GLY A 422 -3.69 26.87 0.29
C GLY A 422 -4.87 27.22 -0.64
N LYS A 423 -4.80 26.84 -1.93
CA LYS A 423 -5.93 27.01 -2.87
C LYS A 423 -7.09 26.07 -2.51
N SER A 424 -8.27 26.42 -2.99
CA SER A 424 -9.49 25.66 -2.71
C SER A 424 -10.26 25.31 -3.96
N TYR A 425 -10.67 24.05 -4.08
CA TYR A 425 -11.23 23.49 -5.30
C TYR A 425 -12.67 23.01 -5.11
N THR A 426 -13.54 23.29 -6.08
CA THR A 426 -14.92 22.78 -6.07
C THR A 426 -15.03 21.45 -6.80
N ILE A 427 -15.68 20.46 -6.19
CA ILE A 427 -15.82 19.13 -6.80
C ILE A 427 -17.06 19.12 -7.72
N GLN A 428 -16.87 18.68 -8.97
CA GLN A 428 -17.87 18.71 -10.03
C GLN A 428 -18.24 17.29 -10.53
N PRO A 429 -19.51 17.06 -10.89
CA PRO A 429 -19.92 15.82 -11.53
C PRO A 429 -19.49 15.77 -12.99
N ASN A 430 -19.51 14.57 -13.57
CA ASN A 430 -19.59 14.39 -15.01
C ASN A 430 -21.02 14.01 -15.41
N ASN A 431 -21.78 15.00 -15.88
CA ASN A 431 -23.21 14.83 -16.21
C ASN A 431 -23.47 14.09 -17.53
N ASN A 432 -22.42 13.78 -18.30
CA ASN A 432 -22.54 13.02 -19.54
C ASN A 432 -22.63 11.50 -19.30
N LEU A 433 -22.43 11.05 -18.05
CA LEU A 433 -22.46 9.64 -17.67
C LEU A 433 -23.87 9.17 -17.24
N PRO A 434 -24.23 7.91 -17.49
CA PRO A 434 -25.53 7.37 -17.10
C PRO A 434 -25.68 7.29 -15.57
N ARG A 435 -26.92 7.45 -15.07
CA ARG A 435 -27.24 7.25 -13.65
C ARG A 435 -27.21 5.75 -13.33
N THR A 436 -26.17 5.28 -12.66
CA THR A 436 -25.99 3.85 -12.37
C THR A 436 -26.28 3.47 -10.92
N ARG A 437 -26.23 4.42 -9.97
CA ARG A 437 -26.28 4.14 -8.52
C ARG A 437 -25.23 3.11 -8.06
N LYS A 438 -24.16 2.95 -8.84
CA LYS A 438 -23.06 2.04 -8.54
C LYS A 438 -21.89 2.87 -8.00
N TYR A 439 -21.51 2.60 -6.76
CA TYR A 439 -20.43 3.31 -6.05
C TYR A 439 -19.06 2.61 -6.17
N ASN A 440 -18.95 1.58 -7.01
CA ASN A 440 -17.84 0.63 -7.02
C ASN A 440 -17.16 0.50 -8.40
N VAL A 441 -17.34 1.47 -9.29
CA VAL A 441 -16.67 1.46 -10.59
C VAL A 441 -15.34 2.20 -10.42
N TYR A 442 -14.26 1.48 -10.66
CA TYR A 442 -12.92 2.03 -10.81
C TYR A 442 -12.70 2.27 -12.30
N GLU A 443 -12.22 3.45 -12.65
CA GLU A 443 -11.86 3.80 -14.02
C GLU A 443 -10.33 3.76 -14.17
N SER A 444 -9.85 3.16 -15.26
CA SER A 444 -8.42 3.06 -15.55
C SER A 444 -7.80 4.43 -15.89
N PRO A 445 -6.47 4.59 -15.74
CA PRO A 445 -5.80 5.87 -15.95
C PRO A 445 -6.02 6.43 -17.35
N VAL A 446 -6.26 7.74 -17.44
CA VAL A 446 -6.50 8.44 -18.71
C VAL A 446 -5.20 9.07 -19.21
N HIS A 447 -4.78 8.70 -20.42
CA HIS A 447 -3.60 9.29 -21.03
C HIS A 447 -3.77 10.80 -21.29
N HIS A 448 -2.68 11.55 -21.09
CA HIS A 448 -2.69 13.02 -21.10
C HIS A 448 -3.11 13.67 -22.44
N SER A 449 -2.96 12.94 -23.55
CA SER A 449 -3.36 13.41 -24.88
C SER A 449 -4.88 13.35 -25.13
N LEU A 450 -5.64 12.59 -24.32
CA LEU A 450 -7.07 12.36 -24.52
C LEU A 450 -7.94 13.55 -24.12
N PRO A 451 -9.11 13.75 -24.76
CA PRO A 451 -9.98 14.90 -24.48
C PRO A 451 -10.44 15.03 -23.03
N LEU A 452 -10.70 13.91 -22.35
CA LEU A 452 -11.16 13.93 -20.96
C LEU A 452 -10.08 14.46 -20.01
N PHE A 453 -8.81 14.08 -20.21
CA PHE A 453 -7.70 14.60 -19.42
C PHE A 453 -7.51 16.10 -19.66
N LYS A 454 -7.51 16.53 -20.93
CA LYS A 454 -7.39 17.95 -21.29
C LYS A 454 -8.51 18.80 -20.68
N LEU A 455 -9.75 18.33 -20.75
CA LEU A 455 -10.89 18.99 -20.12
C LEU A 455 -10.72 19.08 -18.59
N SER A 456 -10.21 18.03 -17.96
CA SER A 456 -9.95 18.00 -16.52
C SER A 456 -8.84 18.98 -16.12
N ASP A 457 -7.75 19.04 -16.88
CA ASP A 457 -6.63 19.97 -16.67
C ASP A 457 -7.06 21.44 -16.90
N GLU A 458 -7.94 21.70 -17.87
CA GLU A 458 -8.53 23.02 -18.10
C GLU A 458 -9.48 23.44 -16.96
N GLU A 459 -10.39 22.56 -16.53
CA GLU A 459 -11.30 22.86 -15.40
C GLU A 459 -10.54 23.04 -14.09
N PHE A 460 -9.39 22.37 -13.91
CA PHE A 460 -8.49 22.57 -12.78
C PHE A 460 -8.00 24.01 -12.69
N ASP A 461 -7.63 24.64 -13.82
CA ASP A 461 -7.21 26.04 -13.85
C ASP A 461 -8.34 27.01 -13.44
N TYR A 462 -9.61 26.57 -13.50
CA TYR A 462 -10.78 27.28 -12.99
C TYR A 462 -11.17 26.89 -11.55
N ASN A 463 -10.28 26.25 -10.79
CA ASN A 463 -10.49 25.75 -9.43
C ASN A 463 -11.62 24.71 -9.31
N ARG A 464 -11.75 23.83 -10.30
CA ARG A 464 -12.76 22.77 -10.34
C ARG A 464 -12.11 21.41 -10.55
N LEU A 465 -12.58 20.41 -9.81
CA LEU A 465 -12.11 19.03 -9.93
C LEU A 465 -13.23 18.17 -10.50
N LEU A 466 -12.99 17.57 -11.66
CA LEU A 466 -13.94 16.66 -12.30
C LEU A 466 -13.90 15.28 -11.65
N THR A 467 -15.02 14.56 -11.73
CA THR A 467 -15.17 13.21 -11.18
C THR A 467 -15.83 12.28 -12.21
N TYR A 468 -15.67 10.97 -12.04
CA TYR A 468 -16.35 9.96 -12.86
C TYR A 468 -17.81 9.70 -12.46
N TYR A 469 -18.40 10.55 -11.61
CA TYR A 469 -19.72 10.34 -11.05
C TYR A 469 -20.71 11.39 -11.54
N GLN A 470 -21.94 10.94 -11.77
CA GLN A 470 -23.08 11.84 -11.99
C GLN A 470 -23.48 12.51 -10.67
N GLN A 471 -24.15 13.67 -10.75
CA GLN A 471 -24.53 14.51 -9.60
C GLN A 471 -25.16 13.74 -8.42
N ASP A 472 -26.12 12.83 -8.66
CA ASP A 472 -26.85 12.15 -7.57
C ASP A 472 -25.91 11.22 -6.77
N ASP A 473 -25.02 10.52 -7.46
CA ASP A 473 -24.07 9.58 -6.84
C ASP A 473 -22.92 10.33 -6.17
N LEU A 474 -22.44 11.41 -6.79
CA LEU A 474 -21.43 12.29 -6.23
C LEU A 474 -21.90 12.91 -4.90
N ASP A 475 -23.13 13.43 -4.86
CA ASP A 475 -23.69 14.04 -3.65
C ASP A 475 -23.81 13.03 -2.49
N ALA A 476 -24.15 11.77 -2.81
CA ALA A 476 -24.21 10.70 -1.83
C ALA A 476 -22.83 10.35 -1.25
N ILE A 477 -21.80 10.26 -2.11
CA ILE A 477 -20.41 9.98 -1.69
C ILE A 477 -19.86 11.14 -0.85
N LEU A 478 -19.95 12.37 -1.34
CA LEU A 478 -19.43 13.56 -0.66
C LEU A 478 -20.12 13.80 0.69
N THR A 479 -21.44 13.59 0.77
CA THR A 479 -22.17 13.71 2.03
C THR A 479 -21.72 12.65 3.04
N ASN A 480 -21.44 11.43 2.60
CA ASN A 480 -20.92 10.37 3.45
C ASN A 480 -19.50 10.69 3.94
N LEU A 481 -18.59 11.06 3.04
CA LEU A 481 -17.22 11.48 3.36
C LEU A 481 -17.21 12.62 4.38
N TYR A 482 -18.01 13.67 4.16
CA TYR A 482 -18.13 14.81 5.07
C TYR A 482 -18.63 14.40 6.46
N ARG A 483 -19.66 13.56 6.55
CA ARG A 483 -20.21 13.09 7.83
C ARG A 483 -19.21 12.20 8.58
N SER A 484 -18.56 11.27 7.89
CA SER A 484 -17.57 10.36 8.48
C SER A 484 -16.34 11.11 8.98
N ALA A 485 -15.82 12.06 8.18
CA ALA A 485 -14.69 12.90 8.58
C ALA A 485 -15.02 13.71 9.84
N LYS A 486 -16.19 14.37 9.85
CA LYS A 486 -16.65 15.17 10.99
C LYS A 486 -16.86 14.33 12.26
N LEU A 487 -17.47 13.15 12.13
CA LEU A 487 -17.64 12.22 13.25
C LEU A 487 -16.28 11.78 13.83
N SER A 488 -15.33 11.41 12.95
CA SER A 488 -13.99 10.98 13.37
C SER A 488 -13.24 12.08 14.12
N GLU A 489 -13.39 13.32 13.65
CA GLU A 489 -12.81 14.49 14.30
C GLU A 489 -13.48 14.80 15.65
N GLU A 490 -14.80 14.64 15.77
CA GLU A 490 -15.53 14.81 17.04
C GLU A 490 -15.18 13.73 18.07
N GLU A 491 -14.95 12.49 17.64
CA GLU A 491 -14.65 11.35 18.53
C GLU A 491 -13.17 11.25 18.92
N ASN A 492 -12.26 11.40 17.94
CA ASN A 492 -10.83 11.15 18.11
C ASN A 492 -9.98 12.42 18.07
N GLY A 493 -10.58 13.58 17.77
CA GLY A 493 -9.84 14.83 17.63
C GLY A 493 -8.97 14.91 16.36
N LYS A 494 -9.10 13.98 15.40
CA LYS A 494 -8.34 14.03 14.15
C LYS A 494 -9.24 13.67 12.97
N SER A 495 -9.08 14.38 11.86
CA SER A 495 -9.76 14.02 10.61
C SER A 495 -9.13 12.76 10.02
N THR A 496 -9.97 11.90 9.46
CA THR A 496 -9.55 10.70 8.72
C THR A 496 -9.69 10.87 7.21
N LEU A 497 -9.99 12.08 6.73
CA LEU A 497 -10.13 12.39 5.31
C LEU A 497 -8.79 12.81 4.70
N TYR A 498 -8.35 12.08 3.67
CA TYR A 498 -7.13 12.36 2.93
C TYR A 498 -7.38 12.26 1.43
N LEU A 499 -6.60 13.02 0.67
CA LEU A 499 -6.44 12.84 -0.75
C LEU A 499 -5.25 11.88 -0.98
N GLY A 500 -5.55 10.69 -1.47
CA GLY A 500 -4.55 9.77 -2.00
C GLY A 500 -4.05 10.27 -3.35
N VAL A 501 -2.74 10.52 -3.45
CA VAL A 501 -2.05 10.97 -4.66
C VAL A 501 -1.15 9.83 -5.15
N GLY A 502 -1.41 9.36 -6.37
CA GLY A 502 -0.79 8.19 -6.97
C GLY A 502 -1.22 6.87 -6.31
N LEU A 503 -1.43 5.85 -7.14
CA LEU A 503 -1.84 4.52 -6.70
C LEU A 503 -0.81 3.48 -7.14
N LEU A 504 -0.43 2.59 -6.24
CA LEU A 504 0.27 1.37 -6.59
C LEU A 504 -0.75 0.30 -6.96
N LYS A 505 -0.68 -0.20 -8.20
CA LYS A 505 -1.35 -1.43 -8.63
C LYS A 505 -0.45 -2.62 -8.33
N TRP A 506 -0.92 -3.54 -7.51
CA TRP A 506 -0.13 -4.67 -7.02
C TRP A 506 -0.94 -5.95 -6.90
N TYR A 507 -0.25 -7.07 -6.81
CA TYR A 507 -0.83 -8.41 -6.75
C TYR A 507 -0.30 -9.18 -5.54
N ASP A 508 -1.20 -9.89 -4.86
CA ASP A 508 -0.82 -10.72 -3.72
C ASP A 508 -0.15 -11.99 -4.24
N PRO A 509 0.99 -12.43 -3.67
CA PRO A 509 1.66 -13.65 -4.11
C PRO A 509 0.76 -14.89 -4.03
N LYS A 510 -0.24 -14.88 -3.13
CA LYS A 510 -1.21 -15.96 -2.95
C LYS A 510 -2.37 -15.91 -3.95
N ASN A 511 -2.62 -14.75 -4.56
CA ASN A 511 -3.69 -14.55 -5.54
C ASN A 511 -3.25 -13.51 -6.58
N LYS A 512 -2.70 -14.02 -7.68
CA LYS A 512 -2.19 -13.23 -8.81
C LYS A 512 -3.29 -12.73 -9.77
N ASP A 513 -4.52 -13.20 -9.61
CA ASP A 513 -5.61 -12.85 -10.55
C ASP A 513 -6.32 -11.55 -10.15
N THR A 514 -6.12 -11.09 -8.91
CA THR A 514 -6.82 -9.93 -8.35
C THR A 514 -5.88 -8.76 -8.14
N ALA A 515 -6.00 -7.76 -9.01
CA ALA A 515 -5.31 -6.49 -8.85
C ALA A 515 -5.82 -5.77 -7.60
N ARG A 516 -4.90 -5.23 -6.82
CA ARG A 516 -5.17 -4.40 -5.64
C ARG A 516 -4.57 -3.03 -5.87
N LEU A 517 -5.21 -2.01 -5.30
CA LEU A 517 -4.79 -0.62 -5.41
C LEU A 517 -4.47 -0.07 -4.02
N ALA A 518 -3.37 0.64 -3.87
CA ALA A 518 -2.98 1.28 -2.61
C ALA A 518 -2.51 2.72 -2.90
N PRO A 519 -2.97 3.74 -2.14
CA PRO A 519 -2.47 5.10 -2.32
C PRO A 519 -1.00 5.17 -1.91
N ILE A 520 -0.20 5.94 -2.65
CA ILE A 520 1.24 6.12 -2.38
C ILE A 520 1.43 7.29 -1.42
N LEU A 521 0.95 8.48 -1.80
CA LEU A 521 0.97 9.68 -0.96
C LEU A 521 -0.43 9.98 -0.42
N LEU A 522 -0.49 10.62 0.75
CA LEU A 522 -1.71 10.96 1.46
C LEU A 522 -1.61 12.41 1.93
N VAL A 523 -2.37 13.28 1.26
CA VAL A 523 -2.44 14.72 1.55
C VAL A 523 -3.61 14.99 2.51
N PRO A 524 -3.38 15.59 3.69
CA PRO A 524 -4.45 15.93 4.62
C PRO A 524 -5.38 17.01 4.06
N VAL A 525 -6.68 16.72 3.98
CA VAL A 525 -7.66 17.62 3.38
C VAL A 525 -8.93 17.75 4.20
N GLU A 526 -9.66 18.84 4.00
CA GLU A 526 -10.99 19.07 4.55
C GLU A 526 -12.03 19.28 3.45
N LEU A 527 -13.26 18.83 3.73
CA LEU A 527 -14.44 19.09 2.91
C LEU A 527 -15.34 20.10 3.61
N SER A 528 -15.65 21.19 2.92
CA SER A 528 -16.56 22.23 3.42
C SER A 528 -17.69 22.54 2.43
N ARG A 529 -18.83 23.00 2.95
CA ARG A 529 -19.94 23.53 2.14
C ARG A 529 -20.66 24.65 2.90
N ARG A 530 -21.13 25.68 2.19
CA ARG A 530 -21.82 26.85 2.78
C ARG A 530 -23.27 26.53 3.15
N SER A 531 -23.95 25.72 2.35
CA SER A 531 -25.33 25.29 2.57
C SER A 531 -25.54 23.89 2.01
N VAL A 532 -26.70 23.28 2.28
CA VAL A 532 -27.03 21.94 1.75
C VAL A 532 -27.08 21.92 0.21
N ASN A 533 -27.40 23.07 -0.41
CA ASN A 533 -27.51 23.21 -1.87
C ASN A 533 -26.22 23.73 -2.52
N SER A 534 -25.19 24.09 -1.74
CA SER A 534 -23.90 24.53 -2.29
C SER A 534 -23.00 23.34 -2.58
N LYS A 535 -22.19 23.44 -3.63
CA LYS A 535 -21.17 22.45 -3.98
C LYS A 535 -20.13 22.32 -2.85
N PHE A 536 -19.60 21.11 -2.68
CA PHE A 536 -18.50 20.87 -1.74
C PHE A 536 -17.20 21.48 -2.27
N THR A 537 -16.42 22.05 -1.35
CA THR A 537 -15.09 22.60 -1.60
C THR A 537 -14.06 21.79 -0.84
N LEU A 538 -13.00 21.38 -1.52
CA LEU A 538 -11.82 20.70 -0.99
C LEU A 538 -10.73 21.73 -0.68
N ARG A 539 -10.08 21.59 0.47
CA ARG A 539 -8.95 22.42 0.93
C ARG A 539 -7.93 21.57 1.64
N SER A 540 -6.66 21.98 1.64
CA SER A 540 -5.62 21.39 2.48
C SER A 540 -5.86 21.73 3.96
N ARG A 541 -5.31 20.89 4.83
CA ARG A 541 -5.17 21.17 6.26
C ARG A 541 -3.72 21.58 6.54
N GLU A 542 -3.45 22.11 7.73
CA GLU A 542 -2.09 22.51 8.16
C GLU A 542 -1.14 21.32 8.41
N GLU A 543 -1.63 20.08 8.29
CA GLU A 543 -0.82 18.87 8.49
C GLU A 543 0.00 18.56 7.23
N GLU A 544 1.22 18.03 7.42
CA GLU A 544 2.13 17.68 6.31
C GLU A 544 1.62 16.49 5.48
N THR A 545 1.93 16.51 4.17
CA THR A 545 1.74 15.36 3.27
C THR A 545 2.54 14.16 3.77
N MET A 546 1.91 12.98 3.77
CA MET A 546 2.51 11.74 4.29
C MET A 546 2.62 10.69 3.21
N ILE A 547 3.68 9.88 3.27
CA ILE A 547 3.71 8.63 2.52
C ILE A 547 2.90 7.56 3.24
N ASN A 548 2.32 6.64 2.47
CA ASN A 548 1.68 5.47 3.02
C ASN A 548 2.70 4.47 3.59
N ILE A 549 3.09 4.69 4.85
CA ILE A 549 4.04 3.82 5.57
C ILE A 549 3.53 2.37 5.69
N THR A 550 2.20 2.17 5.75
CA THR A 550 1.63 0.81 5.81
C THR A 550 1.97 0.05 4.53
N LEU A 551 1.88 0.72 3.38
CA LEU A 551 2.30 0.16 2.09
C LEU A 551 3.80 -0.12 2.08
N LEU A 552 4.64 0.83 2.48
CA LEU A 552 6.10 0.62 2.50
C LEU A 552 6.51 -0.58 3.37
N GLU A 553 5.96 -0.71 4.58
CA GLU A 553 6.28 -1.82 5.47
C GLU A 553 5.75 -3.16 4.91
N TYR A 554 4.57 -3.17 4.27
CA TYR A 554 4.05 -4.36 3.59
C TYR A 554 4.99 -4.81 2.46
N LEU A 555 5.42 -3.87 1.59
CA LEU A 555 6.33 -4.14 0.48
C LEU A 555 7.70 -4.64 0.96
N LYS A 556 8.20 -4.06 2.05
CA LYS A 556 9.44 -4.48 2.70
C LYS A 556 9.36 -5.90 3.27
N GLN A 557 8.22 -6.28 3.86
CA GLN A 557 8.05 -7.61 4.47
C GLN A 557 7.79 -8.70 3.45
N GLU A 558 6.85 -8.49 2.54
CA GLU A 558 6.39 -9.55 1.63
C GLU A 558 7.26 -9.65 0.36
N PHE A 559 7.87 -8.54 -0.08
CA PHE A 559 8.61 -8.48 -1.34
C PHE A 559 10.09 -8.07 -1.18
N GLN A 560 10.52 -7.79 0.05
CA GLN A 560 11.90 -7.36 0.34
C GLN A 560 12.32 -6.09 -0.44
N LEU A 561 11.35 -5.28 -0.86
CA LEU A 561 11.61 -4.01 -1.54
C LEU A 561 12.20 -3.01 -0.54
N LYS A 562 13.28 -2.36 -0.94
CA LYS A 562 14.00 -1.39 -0.10
C LYS A 562 13.54 0.02 -0.46
N LEU A 563 12.62 0.57 0.32
CA LEU A 563 12.01 1.89 0.09
C LEU A 563 12.25 2.87 1.25
N ASN A 564 13.28 2.63 2.08
CA ASN A 564 13.55 3.46 3.26
C ASN A 564 13.84 4.92 2.89
N SER A 565 14.36 5.19 1.69
CA SER A 565 14.59 6.55 1.18
C SER A 565 13.30 7.38 1.09
N LEU A 566 12.15 6.73 0.93
CA LEU A 566 10.85 7.38 0.86
C LEU A 566 10.19 7.60 2.23
N GLU A 567 10.79 7.11 3.33
CA GLU A 567 10.31 7.46 4.69
C GLU A 567 10.47 8.97 4.95
N THR A 568 11.50 9.58 4.34
CA THR A 568 11.66 11.04 4.23
C THR A 568 11.29 11.47 2.82
N LEU A 569 10.17 12.20 2.69
CA LEU A 569 9.71 12.64 1.39
C LEU A 569 10.68 13.66 0.76
N PRO A 570 11.04 13.50 -0.52
CA PRO A 570 11.76 14.54 -1.25
C PRO A 570 10.87 15.79 -1.36
N MET A 571 11.48 16.97 -1.28
CA MET A 571 10.79 18.25 -1.35
C MET A 571 11.34 19.11 -2.50
N ASP A 572 10.47 19.92 -3.09
CA ASP A 572 10.77 20.92 -4.11
C ASP A 572 10.40 22.35 -3.63
N GLU A 573 10.28 23.32 -4.54
CA GLU A 573 9.90 24.70 -4.20
C GLU A 573 8.45 24.84 -3.70
N SER A 574 7.59 23.87 -3.98
CA SER A 574 6.13 23.91 -3.71
C SER A 574 5.67 22.96 -2.62
N GLY A 575 6.51 22.01 -2.19
CA GLY A 575 6.14 21.03 -1.17
C GLY A 575 6.84 19.71 -1.41
N VAL A 576 6.04 18.64 -1.52
CA VAL A 576 6.56 17.29 -1.79
C VAL A 576 6.78 17.13 -3.28
N ASP A 577 7.96 16.65 -3.67
CA ASP A 577 8.27 16.34 -5.07
C ASP A 577 7.55 15.05 -5.49
N VAL A 578 6.28 15.20 -5.87
CA VAL A 578 5.40 14.09 -6.25
C VAL A 578 5.95 13.30 -7.45
N PRO A 579 6.41 13.93 -8.55
CA PRO A 579 6.99 13.21 -9.69
C PRO A 579 8.16 12.31 -9.28
N LYS A 580 9.06 12.79 -8.41
CA LYS A 580 10.19 11.99 -7.89
C LYS A 580 9.75 10.82 -7.05
N VAL A 581 8.74 11.00 -6.19
CA VAL A 581 8.18 9.88 -5.40
C VAL A 581 7.61 8.80 -6.33
N MET A 582 6.86 9.18 -7.37
CA MET A 582 6.31 8.22 -8.33
C MET A 582 7.41 7.47 -9.09
N ALA A 583 8.45 8.18 -9.54
CA ALA A 583 9.59 7.58 -10.22
C ALA A 583 10.36 6.59 -9.33
N LEU A 584 10.64 6.95 -8.07
CA LEU A 584 11.30 6.05 -7.11
C LEU A 584 10.46 4.80 -6.84
N MET A 585 9.14 4.95 -6.72
CA MET A 585 8.23 3.80 -6.58
C MET A 585 8.23 2.92 -7.83
N ARG A 586 8.20 3.49 -9.04
CA ARG A 586 8.28 2.76 -10.32
C ARG A 586 9.57 1.95 -10.43
N ASN A 587 10.70 2.57 -10.11
CA ASN A 587 12.02 1.92 -10.15
C ASN A 587 12.06 0.72 -9.18
N ALA A 588 11.51 0.87 -7.97
CA ALA A 588 11.47 -0.21 -6.99
C ALA A 588 10.64 -1.44 -7.44
N ILE A 589 9.64 -1.24 -8.30
CA ILE A 589 8.77 -2.31 -8.82
C ILE A 589 9.08 -2.70 -10.26
N LEU A 590 10.18 -2.20 -10.84
CA LEU A 590 10.48 -2.32 -12.27
C LEU A 590 10.47 -3.78 -12.76
N ASN A 591 10.96 -4.69 -11.92
CA ASN A 591 11.08 -6.12 -12.21
C ASN A 591 9.91 -6.97 -11.70
N LEU A 592 8.86 -6.36 -11.14
CA LEU A 592 7.67 -7.07 -10.70
C LEU A 592 6.61 -7.11 -11.80
N GLU A 593 6.21 -8.33 -12.19
CA GLU A 593 5.26 -8.59 -13.27
C GLU A 593 3.84 -8.13 -12.93
N GLY A 594 3.21 -7.38 -13.84
CA GLY A 594 1.85 -6.85 -13.72
C GLY A 594 1.70 -5.63 -12.79
N TRP A 595 2.71 -5.30 -12.00
CA TRP A 595 2.67 -4.18 -11.06
C TRP A 595 2.92 -2.85 -11.78
N ASP A 596 2.20 -1.81 -11.38
CA ASP A 596 2.31 -0.49 -11.99
C ASP A 596 2.06 0.66 -10.99
N VAL A 597 2.55 1.85 -11.31
CA VAL A 597 2.28 3.10 -10.57
C VAL A 597 1.37 3.99 -11.41
N LEU A 598 0.13 4.14 -10.94
CA LEU A 598 -0.93 4.86 -11.61
C LEU A 598 -1.00 6.30 -11.06
N GLU A 599 -0.89 7.29 -11.94
CA GLU A 599 -0.95 8.72 -11.58
C GLU A 599 -2.40 9.20 -11.41
N GLN A 600 -3.09 8.65 -10.41
CA GLN A 600 -4.51 8.92 -10.14
C GLN A 600 -4.72 9.53 -8.76
N PHE A 601 -5.88 10.16 -8.59
CA PHE A 601 -6.29 10.80 -7.34
C PHE A 601 -7.54 10.16 -6.75
N VAL A 602 -7.48 9.85 -5.45
CA VAL A 602 -8.62 9.31 -4.72
C VAL A 602 -8.84 10.07 -3.42
N LEU A 603 -10.05 10.59 -3.21
CA LEU A 603 -10.44 11.22 -1.95
C LEU A 603 -11.15 10.19 -1.08
N GLY A 604 -10.66 9.94 0.13
CA GLY A 604 -11.18 8.83 0.96
C GLY A 604 -10.98 8.97 2.45
N ILE A 605 -11.69 8.11 3.18
CA ILE A 605 -11.49 7.93 4.63
C ILE A 605 -10.44 6.84 4.87
N PHE A 606 -9.35 7.22 5.53
CA PHE A 606 -8.24 6.35 5.89
C PHE A 606 -8.06 6.34 7.41
N SER A 607 -8.01 5.16 8.02
CA SER A 607 -7.91 5.02 9.48
C SER A 607 -6.46 5.19 9.93
N PHE A 608 -6.11 6.40 10.36
CA PHE A 608 -4.72 6.83 10.62
C PHE A 608 -4.27 6.86 12.08
N ASN A 609 -5.16 6.59 13.05
CA ASN A 609 -4.83 6.78 14.47
C ASN A 609 -3.56 6.04 14.91
N LYS A 610 -3.26 4.90 14.29
CA LYS A 610 -2.06 4.11 14.60
C LYS A 610 -0.79 4.58 13.87
N LEU A 611 -0.92 5.27 12.73
CA LEU A 611 0.23 5.78 11.98
C LEU A 611 0.90 6.97 12.68
N ILE A 612 0.10 7.87 13.25
CA ILE A 612 0.67 9.02 13.96
C ILE A 612 1.41 8.55 15.22
N LEU A 613 0.83 7.58 15.94
CA LEU A 613 1.52 6.92 17.05
C LEU A 613 2.81 6.22 16.59
N TRP A 614 2.80 5.60 15.41
CA TRP A 614 3.98 5.00 14.81
C TRP A 614 5.06 6.05 14.55
N GLN A 615 4.69 7.20 13.96
CA GLN A 615 5.61 8.30 13.67
C GLN A 615 6.21 8.89 14.94
N ASP A 616 5.39 9.12 15.97
CA ASP A 616 5.86 9.62 17.27
C ASP A 616 6.85 8.65 17.93
N ILE A 617 6.56 7.34 17.90
CA ILE A 617 7.46 6.32 18.48
C ILE A 617 8.77 6.22 17.70
N SER A 618 8.71 6.30 16.39
CA SER A 618 9.90 6.24 15.52
C SER A 618 10.78 7.48 15.70
N LYS A 619 10.19 8.68 15.59
CA LYS A 619 10.91 9.97 15.66
C LYS A 619 11.43 10.29 17.06
N HIS A 620 10.65 10.01 18.10
CA HIS A 620 10.98 10.36 19.49
C HIS A 620 11.44 9.14 20.31
N SER A 621 11.91 8.07 19.66
CA SER A 621 12.26 6.81 20.33
C SER A 621 13.23 7.00 21.50
N ASP A 622 14.28 7.81 21.29
CA ASP A 622 15.31 8.08 22.30
C ASP A 622 14.76 8.87 23.51
N GLU A 623 13.79 9.75 23.28
CA GLU A 623 13.15 10.52 24.34
C GLU A 623 12.19 9.67 25.16
N ILE A 624 11.39 8.84 24.49
CA ILE A 624 10.43 7.93 25.14
C ILE A 624 11.19 6.91 26.02
N GLN A 625 12.37 6.47 25.60
CA GLN A 625 13.25 5.58 26.36
C GLN A 625 13.84 6.19 27.65
N LYS A 626 13.74 7.51 27.86
CA LYS A 626 14.13 8.14 29.15
C LYS A 626 13.20 7.74 30.29
N SER A 627 11.95 7.38 30.00
CA SER A 627 11.01 6.87 31.01
C SER A 627 11.41 5.47 31.45
N SER A 628 11.61 5.27 32.76
CA SER A 628 11.98 3.97 33.35
C SER A 628 10.95 2.87 33.03
N ILE A 629 9.66 3.23 32.98
CA ILE A 629 8.56 2.31 32.65
C ILE A 629 8.64 1.90 31.19
N VAL A 630 8.78 2.86 30.27
CA VAL A 630 8.85 2.57 28.84
C VAL A 630 10.10 1.76 28.52
N LYS A 631 11.25 2.14 29.09
CA LYS A 631 12.50 1.38 28.99
C LYS A 631 12.35 -0.05 29.51
N SER A 632 11.64 -0.25 30.63
CA SER A 632 11.33 -1.58 31.17
C SER A 632 10.49 -2.41 30.20
N LEU A 633 9.46 -1.80 29.61
CA LEU A 633 8.58 -2.43 28.62
C LEU A 633 9.35 -2.80 27.33
N ILE A 634 10.23 -1.90 26.86
CA ILE A 634 11.09 -2.14 25.68
C ILE A 634 12.11 -3.23 25.99
N ASN A 635 12.74 -3.24 27.16
CA ASN A 635 13.73 -4.28 27.48
C ASN A 635 13.07 -5.62 27.84
N GLY A 636 11.80 -5.62 28.26
CA GLY A 636 11.10 -6.80 28.79
C GLY A 636 11.62 -7.26 30.14
N GLN A 637 12.31 -6.38 30.85
CA GLN A 637 12.79 -6.56 32.21
C GLN A 637 12.42 -5.30 32.99
N LEU A 638 11.84 -5.45 34.18
CA LEU A 638 11.59 -4.33 35.07
C LEU A 638 12.93 -3.72 35.48
N SER A 639 13.25 -2.54 34.96
CA SER A 639 14.33 -1.73 35.50
C SER A 639 13.80 -1.02 36.74
N ASP A 640 14.53 -1.21 37.85
CA ASP A 640 14.22 -0.79 39.21
C ASP A 640 12.94 -1.39 39.83
N ARG A 641 13.05 -1.76 41.11
CA ARG A 641 11.96 -2.35 41.89
C ARG A 641 10.84 -1.33 42.01
N LEU A 642 9.74 -1.52 41.27
CA LEU A 642 8.48 -0.82 41.55
C LEU A 642 8.14 -1.08 43.02
N GLU A 643 8.17 -0.04 43.84
CA GLU A 643 7.85 -0.14 45.26
C GLU A 643 6.38 -0.52 45.43
N SER A 644 6.07 -1.31 46.46
CA SER A 644 4.68 -1.59 46.79
C SER A 644 3.92 -0.30 47.09
N VAL A 645 2.67 -0.28 46.62
CA VAL A 645 1.72 0.85 46.70
C VAL A 645 0.60 0.51 47.71
N GLU A 646 0.62 -0.71 48.27
CA GLU A 646 -0.30 -1.12 49.32
C GLU A 646 0.05 -0.37 50.61
N GLY A 647 -0.88 0.46 51.06
CA GLY A 647 -0.83 1.12 52.37
C GLY A 647 -1.75 0.40 53.34
N SER A 648 -1.34 0.28 54.60
CA SER A 648 -2.24 -0.20 55.65
C SER A 648 -3.28 0.87 56.00
N ASP A 649 -4.52 0.47 56.31
CA ASP A 649 -5.56 1.42 56.75
C ASP A 649 -5.10 2.24 57.95
N GLN A 650 -4.31 1.63 58.84
CA GLN A 650 -3.76 2.29 60.01
C GLN A 650 -2.78 3.42 59.66
N GLU A 651 -1.89 3.21 58.67
CA GLU A 651 -0.99 4.27 58.19
C GLU A 651 -1.74 5.43 57.52
N LEU A 652 -2.91 5.16 56.93
CA LEU A 652 -3.74 6.18 56.30
C LEU A 652 -4.54 6.99 57.34
N GLU A 653 -5.00 6.35 58.41
CA GLU A 653 -5.67 7.02 59.52
C GLU A 653 -4.72 7.92 60.33
N GLU A 654 -3.46 7.50 60.49
CA GLU A 654 -2.41 8.27 61.18
C GLU A 654 -1.81 9.39 60.31
N LEU A 655 -2.16 9.45 59.03
CA LEU A 655 -1.70 10.50 58.12
C LEU A 655 -2.25 11.87 58.53
N SER A 656 -1.35 12.83 58.76
CA SER A 656 -1.73 14.21 59.09
C SER A 656 -2.57 14.83 57.99
N ALA A 657 -3.61 15.57 58.38
CA ALA A 657 -4.45 16.33 57.46
C ALA A 657 -3.68 17.40 56.67
N MET A 658 -2.50 17.82 57.14
CA MET A 658 -1.64 18.76 56.41
C MET A 658 -0.83 18.09 55.29
N ALA A 659 -0.71 16.76 55.30
CA ALA A 659 0.15 16.04 54.37
C ALA A 659 -0.37 16.05 52.93
N LEU A 660 -1.69 16.18 52.73
CA LEU A 660 -2.35 16.14 51.42
C LEU A 660 -3.41 17.23 51.30
N THR A 661 -3.52 17.84 50.12
CA THR A 661 -4.57 18.82 49.80
C THR A 661 -5.75 18.14 49.13
N LEU A 662 -6.85 17.96 49.87
CA LEU A 662 -8.02 17.18 49.43
C LEU A 662 -9.28 18.06 49.36
N PRO A 663 -9.54 18.76 48.22
CA PRO A 663 -10.72 19.61 48.07
C PRO A 663 -12.04 18.83 47.94
N ILE A 664 -11.98 17.53 47.65
CA ILE A 664 -13.14 16.64 47.51
C ILE A 664 -13.00 15.47 48.50
N PRO A 665 -14.08 15.00 49.16
CA PRO A 665 -14.01 13.87 50.08
C PRO A 665 -13.37 12.61 49.46
N THR A 666 -12.68 11.81 50.26
CA THR A 666 -12.06 10.54 49.82
C THR A 666 -12.35 9.41 50.80
N ASP A 667 -12.50 8.19 50.29
CA ASP A 667 -12.38 6.98 51.09
C ASP A 667 -10.89 6.57 51.24
N ASN A 668 -10.60 5.55 52.06
CA ASN A 668 -9.22 5.08 52.30
C ASN A 668 -8.50 4.63 51.02
N SER A 669 -9.21 4.00 50.07
CA SER A 669 -8.60 3.55 48.81
C SER A 669 -8.21 4.73 47.92
N GLN A 670 -9.07 5.74 47.84
CA GLN A 670 -8.79 6.99 47.12
C GLN A 670 -7.68 7.80 47.80
N LEU A 671 -7.69 7.87 49.14
CA LEU A 671 -6.65 8.54 49.92
C LEU A 671 -5.28 7.90 49.70
N ASN A 672 -5.21 6.57 49.68
CA ASN A 672 -3.98 5.84 49.38
C ASN A 672 -3.45 6.20 47.98
N ALA A 673 -4.34 6.32 46.98
CA ALA A 673 -3.94 6.73 45.64
C ALA A 673 -3.34 8.15 45.63
N VAL A 674 -3.94 9.11 46.33
CA VAL A 674 -3.41 10.48 46.44
C VAL A 674 -2.05 10.49 47.17
N LYS A 675 -1.91 9.77 48.30
CA LYS A 675 -0.66 9.61 49.05
C LYS A 675 0.49 9.10 48.17
N ASN A 676 0.23 8.04 47.40
CA ASN A 676 1.26 7.45 46.54
C ASN A 676 1.63 8.37 45.36
N ALA A 677 0.66 9.09 44.79
CA ALA A 677 0.92 10.09 43.76
C ALA A 677 1.74 11.27 44.29
N ASN A 678 1.43 11.76 45.51
CA ASN A 678 2.19 12.79 46.20
C ASN A 678 3.67 12.38 46.39
N ALA A 679 3.90 11.12 46.76
CA ALA A 679 5.22 10.49 46.90
C ALA A 679 5.94 10.19 45.55
N ASN A 680 5.43 10.66 44.42
CA ASN A 680 5.96 10.42 43.07
C ASN A 680 6.06 8.94 42.66
N LYS A 681 5.22 8.07 43.24
CA LYS A 681 5.18 6.66 42.86
C LYS A 681 4.38 6.46 41.57
N THR A 682 4.81 5.50 40.76
CA THR A 682 4.06 5.02 39.58
C THR A 682 3.19 3.83 39.98
N PHE A 683 1.89 3.88 39.68
CA PHE A 683 0.96 2.80 40.02
C PHE A 683 -0.23 2.72 39.07
N ILE A 684 -0.94 1.59 39.10
CA ILE A 684 -2.18 1.37 38.34
C ILE A 684 -3.35 1.49 39.31
N LEU A 685 -4.30 2.38 39.01
CA LEU A 685 -5.54 2.54 39.77
C LEU A 685 -6.70 1.87 39.02
N HIS A 686 -7.24 0.79 39.58
CA HIS A 686 -8.39 0.08 39.02
C HIS A 686 -9.62 0.23 39.92
N GLY A 687 -10.81 0.42 39.34
CA GLY A 687 -12.06 0.51 40.08
C GLY A 687 -13.29 0.27 39.19
N PRO A 688 -14.35 -0.42 39.66
CA PRO A 688 -15.61 -0.59 38.94
C PRO A 688 -16.27 0.74 38.50
N PRO A 689 -17.21 0.73 37.55
CA PRO A 689 -18.02 1.92 37.22
C PRO A 689 -18.72 2.46 38.47
N GLY A 690 -18.74 3.78 38.65
CA GLY A 690 -19.38 4.43 39.81
C GLY A 690 -18.52 4.58 41.07
N THR A 691 -17.33 3.98 41.14
CA THR A 691 -16.46 4.02 42.36
C THR A 691 -15.58 5.27 42.48
N GLY A 692 -16.06 6.43 42.01
CA GLY A 692 -15.36 7.71 42.25
C GLY A 692 -14.02 7.94 41.52
N LYS A 693 -13.64 7.16 40.51
CA LYS A 693 -12.34 7.30 39.79
C LYS A 693 -12.01 8.74 39.37
N SER A 694 -12.94 9.45 38.72
CA SER A 694 -12.73 10.83 38.29
C SER A 694 -12.54 11.78 39.48
N GLN A 695 -13.16 11.48 40.62
CA GLN A 695 -12.99 12.22 41.86
C GLN A 695 -11.61 11.98 42.48
N THR A 696 -11.12 10.73 42.47
CA THR A 696 -9.74 10.41 42.87
C THR A 696 -8.72 11.15 42.00
N ILE A 697 -8.91 11.16 40.68
CA ILE A 697 -8.05 11.91 39.74
C ILE A 697 -8.06 13.41 40.06
N THR A 698 -9.24 13.97 40.35
CA THR A 698 -9.38 15.40 40.68
C THR A 698 -8.56 15.77 41.92
N ASN A 699 -8.58 14.93 42.96
CA ASN A 699 -7.78 15.16 44.17
C ASN A 699 -6.29 14.97 43.93
N ILE A 700 -5.88 14.00 43.10
CA ILE A 700 -4.46 13.85 42.71
C ILE A 700 -3.96 15.11 42.00
N ILE A 701 -4.75 15.66 41.06
CA ILE A 701 -4.39 16.88 40.32
C ILE A 701 -4.32 18.07 41.28
N ALA A 702 -5.32 18.25 42.14
CA ALA A 702 -5.36 19.35 43.09
C ALA A 702 -4.19 19.33 44.08
N ASP A 703 -3.86 18.15 44.62
CA ASP A 703 -2.71 17.97 45.52
C ASP A 703 -1.38 18.22 44.81
N ALA A 704 -1.22 17.73 43.59
CA ALA A 704 -0.01 17.98 42.80
C ALA A 704 0.17 19.48 42.51
N LEU A 705 -0.89 20.19 42.14
CA LEU A 705 -0.87 21.64 41.91
C LEU A 705 -0.54 22.42 43.19
N ALA A 706 -1.09 22.00 44.34
CA ALA A 706 -0.78 22.61 45.64
C ALA A 706 0.70 22.44 46.05
N ASN A 707 1.38 21.45 45.49
CA ASN A 707 2.80 21.16 45.69
C ASN A 707 3.68 21.66 44.52
N ASP A 708 3.24 22.68 43.78
CA ASP A 708 3.95 23.31 42.65
C ASP A 708 4.32 22.34 41.50
N LYS A 709 3.62 21.21 41.37
CA LYS A 709 3.87 20.24 40.29
C LYS A 709 3.04 20.58 39.05
N LYS A 710 3.60 20.28 37.88
CA LYS A 710 2.88 20.32 36.60
C LYS A 710 2.25 18.95 36.34
N VAL A 711 1.00 18.93 35.88
CA VAL A 711 0.27 17.68 35.61
C VAL A 711 -0.19 17.66 34.16
N LEU A 712 0.13 16.56 33.46
CA LEU A 712 -0.44 16.24 32.14
C LEU A 712 -1.44 15.10 32.33
N PHE A 713 -2.72 15.38 32.09
CA PHE A 713 -3.77 14.37 32.13
C PHE A 713 -4.16 13.95 30.70
N VAL A 714 -3.97 12.66 30.40
CA VAL A 714 -4.25 12.10 29.06
C VAL A 714 -5.34 11.03 29.19
N ALA A 715 -6.32 11.07 28.29
CA ALA A 715 -7.39 10.07 28.22
C ALA A 715 -7.73 9.74 26.77
N ALA A 716 -8.20 8.52 26.52
CA ALA A 716 -8.56 8.06 25.17
C ALA A 716 -9.84 8.69 24.60
N LYS A 717 -10.70 9.29 25.45
CA LYS A 717 -11.98 9.86 25.05
C LYS A 717 -12.15 11.26 25.63
N LYS A 718 -12.62 12.20 24.80
CA LYS A 718 -12.90 13.59 25.19
C LYS A 718 -13.82 13.71 26.40
N ALA A 719 -14.87 12.89 26.46
CA ALA A 719 -15.81 12.87 27.59
C ALA A 719 -15.13 12.62 28.95
N ALA A 720 -14.05 11.83 29.00
CA ALA A 720 -13.32 11.61 30.25
C ALA A 720 -12.52 12.86 30.68
N LEU A 721 -11.97 13.60 29.72
CA LEU A 721 -11.30 14.89 29.96
C LEU A 721 -12.32 15.92 30.47
N GLU A 722 -13.45 16.06 29.79
CA GLU A 722 -14.53 16.99 30.15
C GLU A 722 -15.06 16.71 31.57
N VAL A 723 -15.25 15.44 31.96
CA VAL A 723 -15.75 15.10 33.31
C VAL A 723 -14.77 15.53 34.41
N VAL A 724 -13.47 15.41 34.19
CA VAL A 724 -12.45 15.82 35.17
C VAL A 724 -12.33 17.35 35.18
N GLN A 725 -12.30 17.98 34.02
CA GLN A 725 -12.26 19.44 33.84
C GLN A 725 -13.43 20.13 34.55
N ASN A 726 -14.66 19.67 34.33
CA ASN A 726 -15.86 20.18 35.03
C ASN A 726 -15.76 20.04 36.56
N ARG A 727 -15.02 19.05 37.08
CA ARG A 727 -14.79 18.89 38.52
C ARG A 727 -13.73 19.86 39.03
N LEU A 728 -12.66 20.09 38.26
CA LEU A 728 -11.62 21.07 38.56
C LEU A 728 -12.19 22.50 38.56
N GLU A 729 -13.09 22.83 37.63
CA GLU A 729 -13.84 24.09 37.62
C GLU A 729 -14.69 24.27 38.89
N LYS A 730 -15.42 23.22 39.29
CA LYS A 730 -16.29 23.27 40.50
C LYS A 730 -15.53 23.52 41.79
N ILE A 731 -14.26 23.12 41.87
CA ILE A 731 -13.39 23.39 43.03
C ILE A 731 -12.56 24.68 42.86
N GLY A 732 -12.76 25.43 41.78
CA GLY A 732 -12.15 26.75 41.56
C GLY A 732 -10.75 26.73 40.93
N ILE A 733 -10.25 25.57 40.49
CA ILE A 733 -8.92 25.46 39.84
C ILE A 733 -8.97 25.35 38.32
N GLY A 734 -10.16 25.50 37.73
CA GLY A 734 -10.38 25.56 36.28
C GLY A 734 -9.44 26.54 35.53
N PRO A 735 -9.22 27.79 36.00
CA PRO A 735 -8.33 28.73 35.33
C PRO A 735 -6.85 28.29 35.24
N PHE A 736 -6.43 27.29 36.00
CA PHE A 736 -5.08 26.70 35.95
C PHE A 736 -5.00 25.49 35.00
N CYS A 737 -6.11 25.12 34.37
CA CYS A 737 -6.18 24.05 33.40
C CYS A 737 -6.02 24.62 31.98
N LEU A 738 -5.06 24.11 31.23
CA LEU A 738 -4.96 24.37 29.79
C LEU A 738 -5.58 23.20 29.03
N GLU A 739 -6.66 23.47 28.32
CA GLU A 739 -7.35 22.47 27.53
C GLU A 739 -6.80 22.44 26.11
N LEU A 740 -5.93 21.47 25.85
CA LEU A 740 -5.48 21.18 24.50
C LEU A 740 -6.48 20.20 23.86
N HIS A 741 -7.65 20.71 23.47
CA HIS A 741 -8.49 19.99 22.52
C HIS A 741 -7.80 20.03 21.16
N SER A 742 -7.84 18.91 20.44
CA SER A 742 -7.39 18.75 19.05
C SER A 742 -7.54 20.00 18.18
N ASN A 743 -6.66 20.16 17.18
CA ASN A 743 -6.46 21.17 16.10
C ASN A 743 -7.52 22.27 15.80
N LYS A 744 -8.75 22.18 16.29
CA LYS A 744 -9.78 23.24 16.29
C LYS A 744 -9.63 24.30 17.37
N SER A 745 -8.74 24.14 18.35
CA SER A 745 -8.49 25.20 19.34
C SER A 745 -7.86 26.38 18.62
N LYS A 746 -8.65 27.41 18.31
CA LYS A 746 -8.15 28.57 17.60
C LYS A 746 -7.10 29.23 18.48
N LYS A 747 -6.07 29.82 17.87
CA LYS A 747 -5.05 30.58 18.61
C LYS A 747 -5.67 31.63 19.55
N SER A 748 -6.84 32.19 19.18
CA SER A 748 -7.64 33.08 20.02
C SER A 748 -8.11 32.45 21.33
N ASP A 749 -8.53 31.18 21.29
CA ASP A 749 -9.14 30.50 22.43
C ASP A 749 -8.06 30.15 23.47
N VAL A 750 -6.88 29.75 23.00
CA VAL A 750 -5.70 29.54 23.84
C VAL A 750 -5.24 30.84 24.50
N LEU A 751 -5.19 31.94 23.73
CA LEU A 751 -4.86 33.26 24.27
C LEU A 751 -5.87 33.73 25.31
N GLN A 752 -7.15 33.46 25.10
CA GLN A 752 -8.20 33.77 26.06
C GLN A 752 -8.06 32.97 27.36
N GLN A 753 -7.68 31.69 27.28
CA GLN A 753 -7.37 30.89 28.48
C GLN A 753 -6.19 31.48 29.26
N PHE A 754 -5.11 31.90 28.58
CA PHE A 754 -4.01 32.58 29.26
C PHE A 754 -4.42 33.91 29.90
N GLU A 755 -5.28 34.69 29.25
CA GLU A 755 -5.83 35.92 29.83
C GLU A 755 -6.67 35.63 31.08
N GLN A 756 -7.49 34.57 31.06
CA GLN A 756 -8.25 34.11 32.21
C GLN A 756 -7.33 33.70 33.36
N THR A 757 -6.24 32.95 33.09
CA THR A 757 -5.26 32.58 34.12
C THR A 757 -4.56 33.81 34.71
N LEU A 758 -4.16 34.77 33.87
CA LEU A 758 -3.48 36.00 34.32
C LEU A 758 -4.37 36.95 35.11
N SER A 759 -5.68 36.91 34.86
CA SER A 759 -6.68 37.71 35.56
C SER A 759 -7.14 37.11 36.89
N VAL A 760 -6.69 35.89 37.26
CA VAL A 760 -6.97 35.31 38.58
C VAL A 760 -6.33 36.19 39.67
N PRO A 761 -7.13 36.77 40.57
CA PRO A 761 -6.59 37.61 41.64
C PRO A 761 -5.75 36.78 42.60
N LYS A 762 -4.55 37.28 42.93
CA LYS A 762 -3.71 36.72 44.00
C LYS A 762 -4.34 37.06 45.35
N TYR A 763 -5.19 36.18 45.87
CA TYR A 763 -5.77 36.34 47.20
C TYR A 763 -4.68 36.30 48.27
N GLN A 764 -4.67 37.27 49.18
CA GLN A 764 -4.00 37.12 50.48
C GLN A 764 -4.93 36.30 51.37
N LEU A 765 -4.54 35.05 51.63
CA LEU A 765 -5.27 34.17 52.53
C LEU A 765 -4.98 34.59 53.98
N ASN A 766 -6.02 35.02 54.70
CA ASN A 766 -5.99 35.22 56.16
C ASN A 766 -6.31 33.92 56.94
N ILE A 767 -6.22 32.76 56.29
CA ILE A 767 -6.60 31.46 56.84
C ILE A 767 -5.33 30.65 57.10
N ASP A 768 -5.16 30.20 58.34
CA ASP A 768 -4.06 29.30 58.71
C ASP A 768 -4.49 27.84 58.48
N PHE A 769 -4.08 27.28 57.34
CA PHE A 769 -4.33 25.87 57.01
C PHE A 769 -3.71 24.90 58.01
N GLN A 770 -2.63 25.30 58.70
CA GLN A 770 -1.99 24.47 59.72
C GLN A 770 -2.91 24.33 60.94
N GLU A 771 -3.60 25.41 61.33
CA GLU A 771 -4.54 25.40 62.46
C GLU A 771 -5.73 24.49 62.17
N GLU A 772 -6.33 24.60 60.98
CA GLU A 772 -7.45 23.73 60.58
C GLU A 772 -7.01 22.27 60.40
N ALA A 773 -5.83 22.00 59.86
CA ALA A 773 -5.28 20.64 59.78
C ALA A 773 -5.11 20.03 61.19
N ASN A 774 -4.58 20.80 62.14
CA ASN A 774 -4.44 20.37 63.53
C ASN A 774 -5.81 20.06 64.17
N ARG A 775 -6.82 20.88 63.89
CA ARG A 775 -8.20 20.65 64.34
C ARG A 775 -8.78 19.35 63.79
N ILE A 776 -8.59 19.08 62.49
CA ILE A 776 -9.03 17.84 61.84
C ILE A 776 -8.32 16.64 62.46
N ASP A 777 -7.00 16.71 62.67
CA ASP A 777 -6.22 15.62 63.26
C ASP A 777 -6.63 15.35 64.72
N GLN A 778 -7.00 16.38 65.49
CA GLN A 778 -7.59 16.20 66.83
C GLN A 778 -8.95 15.49 66.77
N GLN A 779 -9.82 15.86 65.83
CA GLN A 779 -11.12 15.21 65.67
C GLN A 779 -10.98 13.75 65.21
N LYS A 780 -10.06 13.46 64.28
CA LYS A 780 -9.72 12.09 63.88
C LYS A 780 -9.33 11.25 65.11
N LYS A 781 -8.43 11.73 65.96
CA LYS A 781 -8.02 11.05 67.20
C LYS A 781 -9.19 10.74 68.13
N VAL A 782 -10.12 11.68 68.29
CA VAL A 782 -11.33 11.46 69.09
C VAL A 782 -12.18 10.34 68.50
N LEU A 783 -12.45 10.36 67.20
CA LEU A 783 -13.24 9.33 66.51
C LEU A 783 -12.56 7.95 66.56
N SER A 784 -11.26 7.87 66.26
CA SER A 784 -10.49 6.63 66.37
C SER A 784 -10.53 6.06 67.79
N SER A 785 -10.54 6.90 68.83
CA SER A 785 -10.67 6.43 70.21
C SER A 785 -12.00 5.73 70.51
N TYR A 786 -13.09 6.15 69.86
CA TYR A 786 -14.39 5.47 69.98
C TYR A 786 -14.37 4.11 69.29
N ILE A 787 -13.83 4.05 68.06
CA ILE A 787 -13.71 2.81 67.28
C ILE A 787 -12.83 1.80 68.03
N GLN A 788 -11.66 2.24 68.52
CA GLN A 788 -10.77 1.40 69.32
C GLN A 788 -11.45 0.84 70.57
N LYS A 789 -12.21 1.66 71.30
CA LYS A 789 -12.97 1.20 72.48
C LYS A 789 -14.11 0.23 72.12
N LEU A 790 -14.78 0.46 71.00
CA LEU A 790 -15.87 -0.39 70.53
C LEU A 790 -15.37 -1.79 70.16
N HIS A 791 -14.19 -1.87 69.53
CA HIS A 791 -13.56 -3.13 69.11
C HIS A 791 -12.55 -3.69 70.13
N HIS A 792 -12.31 -3.01 71.24
CA HIS A 792 -11.42 -3.51 72.30
C HIS A 792 -12.03 -4.76 72.94
N ARG A 793 -11.31 -5.89 72.84
CA ARG A 793 -11.73 -7.15 73.48
C ARG A 793 -11.53 -7.07 74.99
N ILE A 794 -12.59 -7.28 75.73
CA ILE A 794 -12.52 -7.40 77.20
C ILE A 794 -12.15 -8.83 77.60
N ALA A 795 -11.91 -9.09 78.89
CA ALA A 795 -11.36 -10.36 79.40
C ALA A 795 -12.16 -11.63 79.01
N ILE A 796 -13.44 -11.48 78.68
CA ILE A 796 -14.30 -12.56 78.17
C ILE A 796 -14.08 -12.89 76.68
N GLY A 797 -13.14 -12.22 76.01
CA GLY A 797 -12.76 -12.45 74.61
C GLY A 797 -13.61 -11.72 73.57
N TRP A 798 -14.71 -11.10 73.96
CA TRP A 798 -15.61 -10.33 73.09
C TRP A 798 -15.32 -8.83 73.19
N SER A 799 -15.55 -8.09 72.10
CA SER A 799 -15.62 -6.63 72.11
C SER A 799 -17.04 -6.14 72.36
N LEU A 800 -17.21 -4.84 72.62
CA LEU A 800 -18.53 -4.23 72.72
C LEU A 800 -19.27 -4.36 71.38
N TYR A 801 -18.56 -4.18 70.26
CA TYR A 801 -19.08 -4.44 68.91
C TYR A 801 -19.63 -5.87 68.77
N ASP A 802 -18.84 -6.88 69.14
CA ASP A 802 -19.23 -8.28 69.02
C ASP A 802 -20.49 -8.56 69.85
N THR A 803 -20.58 -7.94 71.03
CA THR A 803 -21.72 -8.09 71.94
C THR A 803 -22.99 -7.47 71.34
N ILE A 804 -22.90 -6.24 70.83
CA ILE A 804 -24.02 -5.54 70.19
C ILE A 804 -24.45 -6.30 68.94
N SER A 805 -23.51 -6.67 68.07
CA SER A 805 -23.79 -7.41 66.83
C SER A 805 -24.45 -8.75 67.11
N TYR A 806 -24.04 -9.45 68.18
CA TYR A 806 -24.66 -10.72 68.58
C TYR A 806 -26.09 -10.51 69.08
N LEU A 807 -26.31 -9.53 69.97
CA LEU A 807 -27.64 -9.20 70.51
C LEU A 807 -28.62 -8.79 69.40
N GLU A 808 -28.17 -7.98 68.43
CA GLU A 808 -28.98 -7.56 67.28
C GLU A 808 -29.30 -8.73 66.34
N GLN A 809 -28.30 -9.54 65.98
CA GLN A 809 -28.51 -10.71 65.10
C GLN A 809 -29.50 -11.73 65.70
N HIS A 810 -29.53 -11.85 67.03
CA HIS A 810 -30.37 -12.81 67.73
C HIS A 810 -31.67 -12.17 68.25
N ALA A 811 -31.94 -10.91 67.90
CA ALA A 811 -33.11 -10.13 68.31
C ALA A 811 -33.42 -10.23 69.82
N LEU A 812 -32.37 -10.29 70.64
CA LEU A 812 -32.50 -10.46 72.09
C LEU A 812 -33.02 -9.15 72.70
N VAL A 813 -34.30 -9.14 73.07
CA VAL A 813 -34.92 -8.01 73.77
C VAL A 813 -34.46 -8.01 75.22
N TYR A 814 -34.00 -6.85 75.70
CA TYR A 814 -33.62 -6.66 77.10
C TYR A 814 -34.86 -6.84 77.99
N GLN A 815 -35.05 -8.02 78.58
CA GLN A 815 -36.13 -8.27 79.54
C GLN A 815 -35.72 -7.77 80.92
N THR A 816 -36.43 -6.77 81.44
CA THR A 816 -36.29 -6.29 82.83
C THR A 816 -36.90 -7.22 83.88
N ASP A 817 -37.45 -8.38 83.46
CA ASP A 817 -38.26 -9.27 84.30
C ASP A 817 -37.44 -10.23 85.19
N LEU A 818 -36.11 -10.22 85.09
CA LEU A 818 -35.22 -10.85 86.06
C LEU A 818 -34.98 -9.93 87.27
N GLN A 819 -36.06 -9.52 87.93
CA GLN A 819 -35.99 -9.19 89.35
C GLN A 819 -35.93 -10.49 90.13
N ILE A 820 -34.72 -10.99 90.41
CA ILE A 820 -34.59 -12.06 91.38
C ILE A 820 -34.88 -11.45 92.75
N LEU A 821 -36.09 -11.66 93.28
CA LEU A 821 -36.41 -11.43 94.69
C LEU A 821 -35.57 -12.39 95.54
N PHE A 822 -34.36 -11.97 95.86
CA PHE A 822 -33.45 -12.74 96.72
C PHE A 822 -33.81 -12.45 98.19
N PRO A 823 -34.16 -13.47 99.00
CA PRO A 823 -34.30 -13.28 100.43
C PRO A 823 -32.91 -12.99 101.02
N ILE A 824 -32.65 -11.71 101.33
CA ILE A 824 -31.38 -11.20 101.91
C ILE A 824 -31.00 -11.95 103.20
N GLU A 825 -31.98 -12.54 103.87
CA GLU A 825 -31.86 -13.24 105.15
C GLU A 825 -30.97 -14.50 105.08
N ASN A 826 -30.73 -15.07 103.90
CA ASN A 826 -29.97 -16.31 103.72
C ASN A 826 -28.61 -16.14 103.01
N ILE A 827 -28.10 -14.92 102.87
CA ILE A 827 -26.83 -14.67 102.18
C ILE A 827 -25.65 -15.02 103.10
N SER A 828 -24.75 -15.89 102.63
CA SER A 828 -23.47 -16.14 103.29
C SER A 828 -22.52 -14.95 103.11
N LEU A 829 -21.64 -14.69 104.08
CA LEU A 829 -20.62 -13.62 103.99
C LEU A 829 -19.74 -13.78 102.73
N SER A 830 -19.49 -15.02 102.29
CA SER A 830 -18.76 -15.33 101.05
C SER A 830 -19.48 -14.87 99.79
N GLU A 831 -20.79 -15.08 99.69
CA GLU A 831 -21.59 -14.66 98.51
C GLU A 831 -21.72 -13.14 98.44
N TYR A 832 -21.89 -12.47 99.59
CA TYR A 832 -21.87 -11.01 99.65
C TYR A 832 -20.56 -10.43 99.12
N THR A 833 -19.43 -11.05 99.44
CA THR A 833 -18.11 -10.56 99.02
C THR A 833 -17.94 -10.70 97.50
N ILE A 834 -18.37 -11.81 96.91
CA ILE A 834 -18.35 -12.03 95.45
C ILE A 834 -19.22 -11.00 94.73
N TRP A 835 -20.42 -10.74 95.25
CA TRP A 835 -21.34 -9.78 94.64
C TRP A 835 -20.83 -8.34 94.74
N ASN A 836 -20.20 -7.99 95.87
CA ASN A 836 -19.57 -6.69 96.02
C ASN A 836 -18.42 -6.52 95.01
N ASP A 837 -17.60 -7.55 94.78
CA ASP A 837 -16.56 -7.53 93.75
C ASP A 837 -17.13 -7.33 92.33
N TRP A 838 -18.24 -7.99 92.01
CA TRP A 838 -18.93 -7.83 90.72
C TRP A 838 -19.48 -6.41 90.54
N VAL A 839 -20.12 -5.84 91.56
CA VAL A 839 -20.66 -4.47 91.52
C VAL A 839 -19.53 -3.45 91.42
N THR A 840 -18.41 -3.66 92.12
CA THR A 840 -17.24 -2.78 92.06
C THR A 840 -16.60 -2.79 90.68
N SER A 841 -16.54 -3.96 90.03
CA SER A 841 -16.07 -4.14 88.65
C SER A 841 -16.98 -3.46 87.61
N PHE A 842 -18.30 -3.48 87.82
CA PHE A 842 -19.27 -2.78 86.96
C PHE A 842 -19.28 -1.26 87.16
N CYS A 843 -19.02 -0.79 88.39
CA CYS A 843 -19.12 0.61 88.77
C CYS A 843 -17.85 1.44 88.49
N TYR A 844 -16.71 0.81 88.16
CA TYR A 844 -15.47 1.52 87.82
C TYR A 844 -15.54 2.29 86.49
N ASN A 845 -16.52 1.97 85.63
CA ASN A 845 -16.67 2.54 84.28
C ASN A 845 -17.76 3.62 84.11
N SER A 846 -18.43 4.10 85.16
CA SER A 846 -19.37 5.24 85.02
C SER A 846 -19.31 6.27 86.16
N LYS A 847 -18.67 7.41 85.91
CA LYS A 847 -18.64 8.54 86.87
C LYS A 847 -19.98 9.28 87.03
N LYS A 848 -21.01 8.96 86.23
CA LYS A 848 -22.30 9.67 86.24
C LYS A 848 -23.42 9.03 87.08
N ASN A 849 -23.27 7.78 87.56
CA ASN A 849 -24.35 7.07 88.29
C ASN A 849 -24.10 6.81 89.78
N ARG A 850 -23.02 7.33 90.38
CA ARG A 850 -22.75 7.15 91.82
C ARG A 850 -23.80 7.79 92.75
N ARG A 851 -24.56 8.80 92.31
CA ARG A 851 -25.54 9.50 93.16
C ARG A 851 -26.96 8.92 93.13
N SER A 852 -27.41 8.22 92.08
CA SER A 852 -28.76 7.64 92.10
C SER A 852 -28.80 6.24 92.71
N PHE A 853 -27.72 5.45 92.61
CA PHE A 853 -27.70 4.08 93.14
C PHE A 853 -27.38 4.01 94.64
N ALA A 854 -26.49 4.89 95.14
CA ALA A 854 -26.19 4.97 96.58
C ALA A 854 -27.37 5.53 97.40
N THR A 855 -28.19 6.41 96.82
CA THR A 855 -29.34 7.02 97.51
C THR A 855 -30.50 6.04 97.67
N SER A 856 -30.68 5.10 96.73
CA SER A 856 -31.73 4.08 96.79
C SER A 856 -31.42 2.93 97.75
N LEU A 857 -30.14 2.62 98.02
CA LEU A 857 -29.75 1.61 99.02
C LEU A 857 -29.70 2.16 100.45
N THR A 858 -29.47 3.46 100.64
CA THR A 858 -29.40 4.06 101.98
C THR A 858 -30.78 4.38 102.57
N MET A 859 -31.81 4.60 101.72
CA MET A 859 -33.19 4.85 102.18
C MET A 859 -33.95 3.59 102.62
N ALA A 860 -33.50 2.38 102.27
CA ALA A 860 -34.19 1.13 102.64
C ALA A 860 -33.81 0.57 104.02
N PHE A 861 -32.70 1.00 104.63
CA PHE A 861 -32.22 0.45 105.92
C PHE A 861 -32.44 1.36 107.15
N ASN A 862 -32.76 2.64 106.98
CA ASN A 862 -33.10 3.51 108.12
C ASN A 862 -34.52 3.31 108.68
N TYR A 863 -35.34 2.39 108.12
CA TYR A 863 -36.67 2.06 108.64
C TYR A 863 -36.72 0.75 109.45
N LYS A 864 -35.60 0.02 109.58
CA LYS A 864 -35.50 -1.24 110.36
C LYS A 864 -34.50 -1.18 111.51
N ALA A 865 -34.10 0.02 111.92
CA ALA A 865 -33.47 0.31 113.21
C ALA A 865 -34.45 1.00 114.19
N SER A 866 -35.75 1.03 113.87
CA SER A 866 -36.81 1.57 114.71
C SER A 866 -38.04 0.65 114.85
N VAL A 867 -37.93 -0.63 114.51
CA VAL A 867 -38.84 -1.73 114.91
C VAL A 867 -38.03 -3.00 115.12
#